data_AF-A0A7C4HL08-F1
#
_entry.id   AF-A0A7C4HL08-F1
#
_cell.length_a   1.000
_cell.length_b   1.000
_cell.length_c   1.000
_cell.angle_alpha   90.00
_cell.angle_beta   90.00
_cell.angle_gamma   90.00
#
_symmetry.space_group_name_H-M   'P 1'
#
loop_
_entity.id
_entity.type
_entity.pdbx_description
1 polymer ?
#
loop_
_entity_poly.entity_id
_entity_poly.type
_entity_poly.pdbx_seq_one_letter_code
_entity_poly.pdbx_strand_id
1 'polypeptide(L)'
;MKKRSGAFVGLVLAVLIAACAGSAAGPGPIALPPEDDLDLNASFAAFYEPVTSNVQPSVPSHPLPLPPDGIQNLADVSGKVKLSDPARSLLLNSGVVAIDSGRTDDVAEFYEKLKERELPIFITSDSILHLYHIQFDETLRQIEEQEFFSDMIALSRAMQAEFSGRLRGAKGLEREAIRKGLAYFSVGLKLLDPKAVVPADVSKMVDTELALIDQHAGFADSPVFTYREDYSQYVPRGHYTRSENLKRYFKAMMWYGRLTMLIKGASESGPYAHQDALVSQDEAKAQTMMAAMIAGTLPAVKLPDGRTGQKTWQRLYAVTAYYVGLADDLTPAEYRKALRAALGPNFMAGALADDKTFRSVQTELARLRPPAIYSGAGESAVNVDFEPGREITPAQLDKVLDKTMGLRLLGQRYVPDSYMMGRLVAPTVGTKSGPPAFTTVEVSDFGPIRAFPRGLDVMAVLGSDRALAIVKKIGDGDYERYEETIARLRAEFAAISVKDWNRNLYWSWLYALKGLTTPLAGAGLPTFMTTEAWTDKQLNAALGSWSSLRHDTILYVKQSYTMTITAEAAPFELEPRGPVVGYVEPVPEFYARLVALTRMTREGLGEMKALDETALGRLQALEDLLVRLLSLSEKELRNETLEEADYEFIRNFADALTGIVTGADATAQKTTLIADVHTDQNSGEVLEEGTGYLRLLLVAYKLPQGHILVGAGPVYSYYEFRHPMADRLTDEKWRELLGGANAPKLPEWTNTFAAL
;
A
#
# COMPACT_ATOMS: atom_id res chain seq x y z
N MET A 1 38.22 -59.32 9.45
CA MET A 1 37.70 -60.45 10.29
C MET A 1 36.93 -59.84 11.46
N LYS A 2 35.81 -60.37 11.97
CA LYS A 2 34.88 -61.41 11.48
C LYS A 2 33.45 -61.03 11.91
N LYS A 3 32.52 -61.23 10.97
CA LYS A 3 31.08 -61.47 11.15
C LYS A 3 30.75 -62.45 12.29
N ARG A 4 29.67 -62.17 13.05
CA ARG A 4 28.39 -62.91 13.09
C ARG A 4 27.43 -62.15 14.03
N SER A 5 26.15 -61.84 13.75
CA SER A 5 25.08 -62.37 12.89
C SER A 5 24.21 -63.47 13.54
N GLY A 6 22.91 -63.18 13.69
CA GLY A 6 21.87 -64.11 14.13
C GLY A 6 20.64 -63.38 14.73
N ALA A 7 19.38 -63.65 14.37
CA ALA A 7 18.70 -63.68 13.06
C ALA A 7 17.20 -64.03 13.27
N PHE A 8 16.39 -63.99 12.20
CA PHE A 8 14.94 -64.25 12.12
C PHE A 8 14.02 -63.18 12.77
N VAL A 9 12.95 -62.61 12.17
CA VAL A 9 12.09 -62.81 10.96
C VAL A 9 10.66 -63.22 11.31
N GLY A 10 9.70 -62.40 10.84
CA GLY A 10 8.24 -62.53 11.00
C GLY A 10 7.63 -61.16 11.36
N LEU A 11 6.57 -60.66 10.71
CA LEU A 11 5.83 -61.11 9.54
C LEU A 11 5.36 -59.89 8.72
N VAL A 12 5.03 -60.07 7.44
CA VAL A 12 4.47 -59.03 6.56
C VAL A 12 2.94 -58.96 6.70
N LEU A 13 2.38 -57.79 6.36
CA LEU A 13 0.96 -57.51 6.07
C LEU A 13 0.01 -57.25 7.26
N ALA A 14 -0.28 -55.96 7.49
CA ALA A 14 -1.46 -55.48 8.21
C ALA A 14 -1.87 -54.05 7.76
N VAL A 15 -2.05 -53.83 6.45
CA VAL A 15 -2.70 -52.61 5.94
C VAL A 15 -4.21 -52.84 5.96
N LEU A 16 -4.88 -52.35 7.01
CA LEU A 16 -6.35 -52.36 7.10
C LEU A 16 -6.86 -51.20 7.97
N ILE A 17 -7.26 -50.14 7.29
CA ILE A 17 -8.28 -49.14 7.68
C ILE A 17 -8.27 -48.71 9.17
N ALA A 18 -7.57 -47.62 9.47
CA ALA A 18 -7.81 -46.76 10.63
C ALA A 18 -8.56 -45.47 10.22
N ALA A 19 -9.40 -45.53 9.18
CA ALA A 19 -10.35 -44.47 8.84
C ALA A 19 -11.68 -44.71 9.59
N CYS A 20 -12.33 -43.62 10.01
CA CYS A 20 -13.69 -43.64 10.57
C CYS A 20 -13.91 -44.45 11.87
N ALA A 21 -13.03 -44.27 12.86
CA ALA A 21 -13.27 -44.68 14.26
C ALA A 21 -13.00 -43.54 15.27
N GLY A 22 -13.27 -42.29 14.89
CA GLY A 22 -13.30 -41.17 15.83
C GLY A 22 -14.44 -41.34 16.83
N SER A 23 -14.15 -41.27 18.12
CA SER A 23 -15.12 -41.51 19.20
C SER A 23 -16.23 -40.46 19.24
N ALA A 24 -17.37 -40.83 19.84
CA ALA A 24 -18.54 -39.96 20.01
C ALA A 24 -18.35 -38.90 21.13
N ALA A 25 -17.21 -38.23 21.14
CA ALA A 25 -16.98 -37.04 21.96
C ALA A 25 -17.58 -35.80 21.28
N GLY A 26 -18.12 -34.88 22.08
CA GLY A 26 -18.50 -33.54 21.61
C GLY A 26 -17.28 -32.63 21.47
N PRO A 27 -17.49 -31.30 21.33
CA PRO A 27 -16.43 -30.31 21.27
C PRO A 27 -15.41 -30.47 22.41
N GLY A 28 -14.19 -30.82 22.06
CA GLY A 28 -13.09 -31.02 23.01
C GLY A 28 -12.41 -29.70 23.43
N PRO A 29 -11.65 -29.73 24.55
CA PRO A 29 -10.95 -28.56 25.05
C PRO A 29 -10.00 -27.97 24.01
N ILE A 30 -9.83 -26.65 24.09
CA ILE A 30 -8.91 -25.88 23.26
C ILE A 30 -7.72 -25.50 24.13
N ALA A 31 -6.53 -25.97 23.74
CA ALA A 31 -5.28 -25.64 24.41
C ALA A 31 -4.77 -24.28 23.92
N LEU A 32 -4.37 -23.43 24.86
CA LEU A 32 -3.76 -22.14 24.61
C LEU A 32 -2.28 -22.23 25.04
N PRO A 33 -1.33 -22.48 24.11
CA PRO A 33 0.09 -22.45 24.45
C PRO A 33 0.53 -21.05 24.94
N PRO A 34 1.72 -20.93 25.56
CA PRO A 34 2.36 -19.63 25.71
C PRO A 34 2.71 -19.07 24.32
N GLU A 35 2.67 -17.75 24.17
CA GLU A 35 3.26 -17.05 23.03
C GLU A 35 4.54 -16.35 23.49
N ASP A 36 5.53 -16.28 22.62
CA ASP A 36 6.69 -15.40 22.81
C ASP A 36 6.33 -13.99 22.34
N ASP A 37 6.51 -12.99 23.20
CA ASP A 37 6.24 -11.57 22.88
C ASP A 37 7.35 -10.99 21.97
N LEU A 38 7.36 -11.39 20.69
CA LEU A 38 8.27 -10.88 19.68
C LEU A 38 7.81 -9.51 19.16
N ASP A 39 8.56 -8.46 19.46
CA ASP A 39 8.38 -7.14 18.83
C ASP A 39 8.86 -7.18 17.37
N LEU A 40 7.91 -7.40 16.46
CA LEU A 40 8.16 -7.40 15.03
C LEU A 40 8.64 -6.03 14.52
N ASN A 41 8.12 -4.90 15.02
CA ASN A 41 8.57 -3.57 14.57
C ASN A 41 10.04 -3.33 14.94
N ALA A 42 10.45 -3.68 16.16
CA ALA A 42 11.84 -3.58 16.59
C ALA A 42 12.76 -4.55 15.85
N SER A 43 12.25 -5.74 15.48
CA SER A 43 12.97 -6.74 14.69
C SER A 43 13.16 -6.29 13.23
N PHE A 44 12.12 -5.71 12.63
CA PHE A 44 12.14 -5.19 11.26
C PHE A 44 13.05 -3.96 11.13
N ALA A 45 12.97 -3.03 12.08
CA ALA A 45 13.85 -1.86 12.13
C ALA A 45 15.33 -2.18 12.37
N ALA A 46 15.69 -3.44 12.66
CA ALA A 46 17.09 -3.87 12.77
C ALA A 46 17.76 -4.09 11.40
N PHE A 47 16.99 -4.21 10.32
CA PHE A 47 17.50 -4.30 8.94
C PHE A 47 17.74 -2.93 8.29
N TYR A 48 17.52 -1.81 9.01
CA TYR A 48 17.72 -0.46 8.48
C TYR A 48 19.03 0.15 8.97
N GLU A 49 20.04 0.19 8.10
CA GLU A 49 21.28 0.96 8.33
C GLU A 49 21.19 2.34 7.65
N PRO A 50 21.20 3.46 8.40
CA PRO A 50 21.09 4.79 7.81
C PRO A 50 22.32 5.16 6.97
N VAL A 51 22.09 5.45 5.68
CA VAL A 51 23.08 6.12 4.83
C VAL A 51 22.86 7.63 4.94
N THR A 52 23.93 8.42 5.01
CA THR A 52 23.85 9.89 5.13
C THR A 52 24.69 10.58 4.06
N SER A 53 24.11 11.61 3.45
CA SER A 53 24.90 12.62 2.73
C SER A 53 25.16 13.81 3.66
N ASN A 54 26.36 14.35 3.60
CA ASN A 54 26.76 15.54 4.37
C ASN A 54 27.26 16.67 3.45
N VAL A 55 26.85 16.64 2.17
CA VAL A 55 27.34 17.57 1.15
C VAL A 55 26.97 19.02 1.49
N GLN A 56 27.90 19.94 1.21
CA GLN A 56 27.69 21.38 1.29
C GLN A 56 27.63 21.94 -0.14
N PRO A 57 26.47 22.46 -0.60
CA PRO A 57 26.33 22.97 -1.95
C PRO A 57 27.23 24.19 -2.23
N SER A 58 27.80 24.26 -3.43
CA SER A 58 28.72 25.33 -3.87
C SER A 58 28.52 25.77 -5.34
N VAL A 59 27.43 25.35 -5.98
CA VAL A 59 27.05 25.72 -7.35
C VAL A 59 26.79 27.24 -7.43
N PRO A 60 27.52 28.00 -8.27
CA PRO A 60 27.36 29.45 -8.34
C PRO A 60 26.06 29.82 -9.06
N SER A 61 25.13 30.46 -8.36
CA SER A 61 23.83 30.88 -8.92
C SER A 61 23.94 31.81 -10.14
N HIS A 62 22.82 31.98 -10.84
CA HIS A 62 22.64 32.93 -11.93
C HIS A 62 21.28 33.63 -11.78
N PRO A 63 21.06 34.80 -12.40
CA PRO A 63 19.75 35.44 -12.39
C PRO A 63 18.69 34.59 -13.12
N LEU A 64 17.43 34.87 -12.78
CA LEU A 64 16.24 34.51 -13.54
C LEU A 64 15.48 35.82 -13.88
N PRO A 65 14.84 35.94 -15.05
CA PRO A 65 14.82 34.95 -16.13
C PRO A 65 16.17 34.78 -16.83
N LEU A 66 16.38 33.59 -17.40
CA LEU A 66 17.55 33.26 -18.20
C LEU A 66 17.58 34.08 -19.50
N PRO A 67 18.73 34.69 -19.87
CA PRO A 67 18.90 35.21 -21.22
C PRO A 67 19.01 34.04 -22.21
N PRO A 68 18.21 33.98 -23.29
CA PRO A 68 18.24 32.86 -24.24
C PRO A 68 19.63 32.58 -24.81
N ASP A 69 20.38 33.63 -25.14
CA ASP A 69 21.74 33.55 -25.70
C ASP A 69 22.80 33.11 -24.67
N GLY A 70 22.43 33.02 -23.38
CA GLY A 70 23.28 32.48 -22.31
C GLY A 70 23.13 30.96 -22.10
N ILE A 71 22.21 30.31 -22.80
CA ILE A 71 21.99 28.86 -22.74
C ILE A 71 22.56 28.23 -24.02
N GLN A 72 23.74 27.60 -23.90
CA GLN A 72 24.59 27.25 -25.04
C GLN A 72 23.93 26.25 -26.03
N ASN A 73 23.07 25.34 -25.56
CA ASN A 73 22.39 24.35 -26.40
C ASN A 73 20.92 24.67 -26.69
N LEU A 74 20.39 25.85 -26.31
CA LEU A 74 18.95 26.14 -26.44
C LEU A 74 18.44 26.05 -27.87
N ALA A 75 19.25 26.47 -28.86
CA ALA A 75 18.89 26.40 -30.27
C ALA A 75 18.80 24.95 -30.78
N ASP A 76 19.70 24.06 -30.33
CA ASP A 76 19.69 22.63 -30.66
C ASP A 76 18.50 21.91 -30.02
N VAL A 77 18.28 22.13 -28.71
CA VAL A 77 17.11 21.59 -28.00
C VAL A 77 15.81 22.08 -28.62
N SER A 78 15.71 23.36 -29.00
CA SER A 78 14.51 23.91 -29.67
C SER A 78 14.32 23.41 -31.11
N GLY A 79 15.37 22.87 -31.74
CA GLY A 79 15.28 22.19 -33.04
C GLY A 79 14.84 20.73 -32.92
N LYS A 80 15.26 20.05 -31.85
CA LYS A 80 14.92 18.66 -31.51
C LYS A 80 13.56 18.51 -30.81
N VAL A 81 13.11 19.56 -30.12
CA VAL A 81 11.95 19.56 -29.22
C VAL A 81 11.08 20.81 -29.46
N LYS A 82 9.80 20.61 -29.77
CA LYS A 82 8.86 21.70 -30.06
C LYS A 82 8.38 22.40 -28.78
N LEU A 83 9.04 23.49 -28.40
CA LEU A 83 8.58 24.37 -27.33
C LEU A 83 7.47 25.31 -27.79
N SER A 84 6.42 25.43 -26.98
CA SER A 84 5.41 26.50 -27.09
C SER A 84 5.90 27.77 -26.39
N ASP A 85 5.32 28.93 -26.71
CA ASP A 85 5.69 30.18 -26.02
C ASP A 85 5.48 30.13 -24.50
N PRO A 86 4.39 29.53 -23.95
CA PRO A 86 4.28 29.26 -22.51
C PRO A 86 5.39 28.35 -21.99
N ALA A 87 5.71 27.24 -22.67
CA ALA A 87 6.74 26.31 -22.22
C ALA A 87 8.14 26.94 -22.20
N ARG A 88 8.47 27.72 -23.24
CA ARG A 88 9.71 28.50 -23.31
C ARG A 88 9.75 29.57 -22.24
N SER A 89 8.62 30.22 -21.95
CA SER A 89 8.53 31.22 -20.88
C SER A 89 8.75 30.61 -19.49
N LEU A 90 8.18 29.44 -19.21
CA LEU A 90 8.48 28.71 -17.96
C LEU A 90 9.96 28.37 -17.86
N LEU A 91 10.54 27.70 -18.86
CA LEU A 91 11.96 27.31 -18.87
C LEU A 91 12.91 28.48 -18.62
N LEU A 92 12.64 29.66 -19.19
CA LEU A 92 13.46 30.84 -18.97
C LEU A 92 13.19 31.48 -17.60
N ASN A 93 11.95 31.50 -17.10
CA ASN A 93 11.59 32.14 -15.83
C ASN A 93 11.97 31.33 -14.58
N SER A 94 11.99 30.00 -14.65
CA SER A 94 12.27 29.10 -13.52
C SER A 94 13.54 28.24 -13.68
N GLY A 95 14.04 28.09 -14.91
CA GLY A 95 15.04 27.08 -15.23
C GLY A 95 14.47 25.66 -15.40
N VAL A 96 13.15 25.46 -15.41
CA VAL A 96 12.53 24.14 -15.58
C VAL A 96 11.19 24.21 -16.33
N VAL A 97 10.94 23.27 -17.23
CA VAL A 97 9.60 23.03 -17.81
C VAL A 97 9.35 21.55 -18.08
N ALA A 98 8.13 21.07 -17.82
CA ALA A 98 7.61 19.80 -18.31
C ALA A 98 6.66 20.04 -19.49
N ILE A 99 6.84 19.31 -20.60
CA ILE A 99 6.01 19.39 -21.81
C ILE A 99 5.55 18.00 -22.26
N ASP A 100 4.60 17.95 -23.21
CA ASP A 100 4.12 16.68 -23.72
C ASP A 100 5.15 15.94 -24.58
N SER A 101 5.22 14.63 -24.38
CA SER A 101 6.06 13.67 -25.11
C SER A 101 5.23 12.54 -25.73
N GLY A 102 3.91 12.67 -25.75
CA GLY A 102 3.00 11.65 -26.24
C GLY A 102 2.83 10.48 -25.26
N ARG A 103 2.60 9.28 -25.79
CA ARG A 103 2.15 8.11 -25.03
C ARG A 103 3.28 7.13 -24.67
N THR A 104 4.40 7.64 -24.18
CA THR A 104 5.48 6.80 -23.62
C THR A 104 5.19 6.54 -22.14
N ASP A 105 5.10 5.28 -21.73
CA ASP A 105 4.92 4.87 -20.33
C ASP A 105 5.99 3.89 -19.83
N ASP A 106 7.10 3.76 -20.56
CA ASP A 106 8.30 3.03 -20.15
C ASP A 106 9.46 4.01 -19.92
N VAL A 107 10.18 3.90 -18.80
CA VAL A 107 11.27 4.80 -18.42
C VAL A 107 12.55 4.53 -19.21
N ALA A 108 12.89 3.27 -19.48
CA ALA A 108 14.09 2.91 -20.24
C ALA A 108 13.95 3.28 -21.72
N GLU A 109 12.79 3.00 -22.32
CA GLU A 109 12.42 3.46 -23.66
C GLU A 109 12.48 4.99 -23.77
N PHE A 110 12.11 5.72 -22.71
CA PHE A 110 12.22 7.18 -22.68
C PHE A 110 13.68 7.66 -22.71
N TYR A 111 14.58 7.09 -21.91
CA TYR A 111 15.99 7.47 -21.94
C TYR A 111 16.67 7.09 -23.26
N GLU A 112 16.34 5.94 -23.86
CA GLU A 112 16.89 5.56 -25.16
C GLU A 112 16.42 6.55 -26.26
N LYS A 113 15.13 6.93 -26.27
CA LYS A 113 14.60 8.00 -27.15
C LYS A 113 15.30 9.36 -26.95
N LEU A 114 15.87 9.66 -25.79
CA LEU A 114 16.66 10.88 -25.56
C LEU A 114 18.10 10.74 -26.07
N LYS A 115 18.72 9.57 -25.86
CA LYS A 115 20.05 9.16 -26.36
C LYS A 115 20.08 9.14 -27.90
N GLU A 116 19.06 8.57 -28.54
CA GLU A 116 18.83 8.61 -30.00
C GLU A 116 18.73 10.04 -30.57
N ARG A 117 18.11 10.97 -29.83
CA ARG A 117 17.92 12.37 -30.24
C ARG A 117 19.13 13.26 -29.94
N GLU A 118 20.21 12.69 -29.39
CA GLU A 118 21.37 13.44 -28.89
C GLU A 118 20.96 14.59 -27.95
N LEU A 119 20.00 14.35 -27.05
CA LEU A 119 19.62 15.30 -26.01
C LEU A 119 20.46 15.04 -24.74
N PRO A 120 21.09 16.07 -24.14
CA PRO A 120 21.75 15.97 -22.84
C PRO A 120 20.86 15.32 -21.77
N ILE A 121 21.27 14.17 -21.25
CA ILE A 121 20.46 13.39 -20.31
C ILE A 121 20.43 14.07 -18.93
N PHE A 122 19.24 14.16 -18.33
CA PHE A 122 19.01 14.54 -16.94
C PHE A 122 18.31 13.39 -16.21
N ILE A 123 19.00 12.74 -15.26
CA ILE A 123 18.47 11.57 -14.55
C ILE A 123 17.58 12.02 -13.40
N THR A 124 16.25 11.88 -13.57
CA THR A 124 15.24 12.37 -12.61
C THR A 124 15.02 11.43 -11.42
N SER A 125 14.63 11.98 -10.27
CA SER A 125 14.17 11.20 -9.11
C SER A 125 12.96 10.33 -9.43
N ASP A 126 12.03 10.82 -10.25
CA ASP A 126 10.87 10.09 -10.81
C ASP A 126 11.28 8.72 -11.38
N SER A 127 12.37 8.67 -12.14
CA SER A 127 12.90 7.44 -12.76
C SER A 127 13.33 6.40 -11.73
N ILE A 128 13.88 6.86 -10.61
CA ILE A 128 14.49 6.03 -9.57
C ILE A 128 13.42 5.52 -8.59
N LEU A 129 12.38 6.34 -8.34
CA LEU A 129 11.15 5.91 -7.68
C LEU A 129 10.50 4.76 -8.45
N HIS A 130 10.43 4.88 -9.79
CA HIS A 130 9.86 3.85 -10.66
C HIS A 130 10.63 2.52 -10.61
N LEU A 131 11.97 2.56 -10.64
CA LEU A 131 12.81 1.37 -10.45
C LEU A 131 12.56 0.65 -9.12
N TYR A 132 12.45 1.41 -8.03
CA TYR A 132 12.21 0.84 -6.70
C TYR A 132 10.82 0.18 -6.62
N HIS A 133 9.80 0.86 -7.15
CA HIS A 133 8.45 0.34 -7.34
C HIS A 133 8.45 -1.01 -8.07
N ILE A 134 9.12 -1.13 -9.23
CA ILE A 134 9.20 -2.38 -9.99
C ILE A 134 9.76 -3.54 -9.16
N GLN A 135 10.81 -3.31 -8.35
CA GLN A 135 11.36 -4.37 -7.49
C GLN A 135 10.42 -4.72 -6.33
N PHE A 136 9.72 -3.73 -5.76
CA PHE A 136 8.77 -3.93 -4.67
C PHE A 136 7.54 -4.73 -5.13
N ASP A 137 6.91 -4.34 -6.25
CA ASP A 137 5.77 -5.05 -6.89
C ASP A 137 6.14 -6.49 -7.24
N GLU A 138 7.23 -6.68 -8.01
CA GLU A 138 7.58 -8.01 -8.50
C GLU A 138 8.01 -8.97 -7.39
N THR A 139 8.75 -8.50 -6.37
CA THR A 139 9.11 -9.38 -5.24
C THR A 139 7.90 -9.76 -4.41
N LEU A 140 6.97 -8.83 -4.15
CA LEU A 140 5.72 -9.13 -3.45
C LEU A 140 4.88 -10.14 -4.24
N ARG A 141 4.59 -9.86 -5.53
CA ARG A 141 3.83 -10.75 -6.42
C ARG A 141 4.41 -12.16 -6.47
N GLN A 142 5.74 -12.29 -6.61
CA GLN A 142 6.39 -13.59 -6.73
C GLN A 142 6.21 -14.44 -5.47
N ILE A 143 6.36 -13.85 -4.28
CA ILE A 143 6.12 -14.53 -3.00
C ILE A 143 4.65 -14.97 -2.88
N GLU A 144 3.71 -14.11 -3.28
CA GLU A 144 2.27 -14.39 -3.19
C GLU A 144 1.82 -15.53 -4.10
N GLU A 145 2.27 -15.50 -5.35
CA GLU A 145 1.88 -16.46 -6.37
C GLU A 145 2.57 -17.82 -6.19
N GLN A 146 3.85 -17.84 -5.80
CA GLN A 146 4.65 -19.05 -5.72
C GLN A 146 4.56 -19.74 -4.35
N GLU A 147 4.51 -18.97 -3.26
CA GLU A 147 4.36 -19.52 -1.90
C GLU A 147 2.94 -19.38 -1.36
N PHE A 148 2.48 -18.15 -1.13
CA PHE A 148 1.37 -17.89 -0.22
C PHE A 148 0.02 -18.41 -0.74
N PHE A 149 -0.20 -18.45 -2.05
CA PHE A 149 -1.37 -19.08 -2.64
C PHE A 149 -1.52 -20.56 -2.23
N SER A 150 -0.40 -21.31 -2.22
CA SER A 150 -0.40 -22.73 -1.82
C SER A 150 -0.59 -22.91 -0.31
N ASP A 151 0.07 -22.07 0.49
CA ASP A 151 -0.05 -22.04 1.95
C ASP A 151 -1.47 -21.69 2.40
N MET A 152 -2.13 -20.76 1.72
CA MET A 152 -3.50 -20.36 2.00
C MET A 152 -4.52 -21.46 1.65
N ILE A 153 -4.31 -22.21 0.56
CA ILE A 153 -5.13 -23.40 0.26
C ILE A 153 -4.98 -24.45 1.35
N ALA A 154 -3.74 -24.72 1.77
CA ALA A 154 -3.43 -25.72 2.80
C ALA A 154 -4.02 -25.33 4.17
N LEU A 155 -3.82 -24.09 4.60
CA LEU A 155 -4.34 -23.54 5.84
C LEU A 155 -5.87 -23.52 5.87
N SER A 156 -6.50 -22.98 4.82
CA SER A 156 -7.98 -22.89 4.72
C SER A 156 -8.62 -24.27 4.78
N ARG A 157 -8.05 -25.26 4.07
CA ARG A 157 -8.56 -26.64 4.05
C ARG A 157 -8.39 -27.36 5.38
N ALA A 158 -7.27 -27.15 6.06
CA ALA A 158 -7.03 -27.73 7.39
C ALA A 158 -7.99 -27.13 8.43
N MET A 159 -8.20 -25.81 8.42
CA MET A 159 -9.15 -25.13 9.31
C MET A 159 -10.62 -25.53 9.02
N GLN A 160 -11.00 -25.66 7.74
CA GLN A 160 -12.32 -26.17 7.34
C GLN A 160 -12.57 -27.59 7.91
N ALA A 161 -11.57 -28.47 7.85
CA ALA A 161 -11.67 -29.83 8.39
C ALA A 161 -11.83 -29.86 9.92
N GLU A 162 -11.09 -29.04 10.66
CA GLU A 162 -11.21 -28.90 12.12
C GLU A 162 -12.61 -28.41 12.54
N PHE A 163 -13.12 -27.35 11.90
CA PHE A 163 -14.46 -26.83 12.18
C PHE A 163 -15.56 -27.83 11.80
N SER A 164 -15.41 -28.56 10.69
CA SER A 164 -16.32 -29.66 10.32
C SER A 164 -16.30 -30.80 11.35
N GLY A 165 -15.12 -31.13 11.88
CA GLY A 165 -14.94 -32.12 12.93
C GLY A 165 -15.68 -31.75 14.23
N ARG A 166 -15.55 -30.49 14.66
CA ARG A 166 -16.16 -29.92 15.88
C ARG A 166 -17.68 -29.76 15.81
N LEU A 167 -18.27 -29.65 14.62
CA LEU A 167 -19.71 -29.38 14.45
C LEU A 167 -20.62 -30.53 14.95
N ARG A 168 -20.06 -31.74 15.11
CA ARG A 168 -20.76 -32.91 15.63
C ARG A 168 -20.91 -32.83 17.16
N GLY A 169 -22.15 -32.90 17.63
CA GLY A 169 -22.48 -32.88 19.07
C GLY A 169 -22.58 -31.48 19.69
N ALA A 170 -22.04 -30.44 19.05
CA ALA A 170 -22.21 -29.04 19.44
C ALA A 170 -23.69 -28.61 19.44
N LYS A 171 -24.06 -27.69 20.33
CA LYS A 171 -25.46 -27.22 20.52
C LYS A 171 -25.53 -25.72 20.73
N GLY A 172 -26.72 -25.14 20.52
CA GLY A 172 -26.99 -23.72 20.78
C GLY A 172 -25.96 -22.79 20.11
N LEU A 173 -25.51 -21.80 20.87
CA LEU A 173 -24.58 -20.78 20.40
C LEU A 173 -23.21 -21.35 19.96
N GLU A 174 -22.74 -22.43 20.59
CA GLU A 174 -21.51 -23.12 20.20
C GLU A 174 -21.64 -23.77 18.81
N ARG A 175 -22.80 -24.38 18.52
CA ARG A 175 -23.07 -24.91 17.16
C ARG A 175 -23.08 -23.79 16.12
N GLU A 176 -23.62 -22.63 16.45
CA GLU A 176 -23.68 -21.50 15.52
C GLU A 176 -22.30 -20.86 15.28
N ALA A 177 -21.50 -20.66 16.33
CA ALA A 177 -20.11 -20.21 16.21
C ALA A 177 -19.25 -21.17 15.35
N ILE A 178 -19.45 -22.49 15.51
CA ILE A 178 -18.78 -23.49 14.67
C ILE A 178 -19.32 -23.45 13.22
N ARG A 179 -20.63 -23.24 13.03
CA ARG A 179 -21.25 -23.14 11.69
C ARG A 179 -20.72 -21.93 10.92
N LYS A 180 -20.66 -20.75 11.57
CA LYS A 180 -20.07 -19.53 11.01
C LYS A 180 -18.58 -19.72 10.68
N GLY A 181 -17.79 -20.31 11.58
CA GLY A 181 -16.37 -20.58 11.31
C GLY A 181 -16.14 -21.58 10.19
N LEU A 182 -17.00 -22.61 10.09
CA LEU A 182 -16.97 -23.56 8.98
C LEU A 182 -17.32 -22.90 7.64
N ALA A 183 -18.29 -21.98 7.62
CA ALA A 183 -18.60 -21.18 6.44
C ALA A 183 -17.45 -20.24 6.07
N TYR A 184 -16.86 -19.54 7.04
CA TYR A 184 -15.73 -18.63 6.85
C TYR A 184 -14.54 -19.28 6.11
N PHE A 185 -14.09 -20.45 6.56
CA PHE A 185 -13.03 -21.18 5.86
C PHE A 185 -13.51 -21.85 4.57
N SER A 186 -14.81 -22.18 4.43
CA SER A 186 -15.36 -22.73 3.19
C SER A 186 -15.43 -21.68 2.07
N VAL A 187 -15.81 -20.44 2.37
CA VAL A 187 -15.81 -19.32 1.40
C VAL A 187 -14.39 -19.06 0.91
N GLY A 188 -13.44 -18.78 1.82
CA GLY A 188 -12.06 -18.52 1.46
C GLY A 188 -11.37 -19.69 0.72
N LEU A 189 -11.62 -20.93 1.14
CA LEU A 189 -11.12 -22.11 0.41
C LEU A 189 -11.75 -22.24 -0.99
N LYS A 190 -13.03 -21.91 -1.17
CA LYS A 190 -13.73 -22.02 -2.46
C LYS A 190 -13.29 -20.94 -3.45
N LEU A 191 -12.91 -19.76 -2.94
CA LEU A 191 -12.28 -18.70 -3.73
C LEU A 191 -10.89 -19.13 -4.23
N LEU A 192 -10.07 -19.75 -3.39
CA LEU A 192 -8.74 -20.25 -3.75
C LEU A 192 -8.80 -21.48 -4.68
N ASP A 193 -9.62 -22.47 -4.32
CA ASP A 193 -9.84 -23.73 -5.03
C ASP A 193 -11.33 -23.89 -5.39
N PRO A 194 -11.74 -23.53 -6.62
CA PRO A 194 -13.11 -23.73 -7.09
C PRO A 194 -13.58 -25.20 -7.08
N LYS A 195 -12.68 -26.18 -6.96
CA LYS A 195 -13.03 -27.61 -6.83
C LYS A 195 -13.20 -28.05 -5.37
N ALA A 196 -12.97 -27.18 -4.39
CA ALA A 196 -13.17 -27.48 -2.98
C ALA A 196 -14.62 -27.87 -2.68
N VAL A 197 -14.79 -28.84 -1.78
CA VAL A 197 -16.09 -29.31 -1.30
C VAL A 197 -16.57 -28.41 -0.17
N VAL A 198 -17.83 -27.96 -0.25
CA VAL A 198 -18.48 -27.19 0.81
C VAL A 198 -19.37 -28.13 1.63
N PRO A 199 -19.26 -28.17 2.97
CA PRO A 199 -20.09 -29.03 3.81
C PRO A 199 -21.58 -28.65 3.78
N ALA A 200 -22.46 -29.65 3.81
CA ALA A 200 -23.90 -29.46 3.65
C ALA A 200 -24.54 -28.59 4.76
N ASP A 201 -24.02 -28.59 5.98
CA ASP A 201 -24.47 -27.71 7.08
C ASP A 201 -24.28 -26.20 6.79
N VAL A 202 -23.44 -25.83 5.81
CA VAL A 202 -23.11 -24.44 5.48
C VAL A 202 -23.31 -24.06 4.01
N SER A 203 -23.63 -24.99 3.10
CA SER A 203 -23.65 -24.74 1.64
C SER A 203 -24.42 -23.47 1.26
N LYS A 204 -25.71 -23.37 1.60
CA LYS A 204 -26.53 -22.18 1.30
C LYS A 204 -25.90 -20.85 1.79
N MET A 205 -25.27 -20.86 2.96
CA MET A 205 -24.62 -19.67 3.55
C MET A 205 -23.38 -19.27 2.72
N VAL A 206 -22.55 -20.25 2.38
CA VAL A 206 -21.34 -20.09 1.55
C VAL A 206 -21.70 -19.68 0.13
N ASP A 207 -22.70 -20.33 -0.50
CA ASP A 207 -23.16 -20.03 -1.86
C ASP A 207 -23.76 -18.61 -1.96
N THR A 208 -24.42 -18.12 -0.90
CA THR A 208 -24.94 -16.75 -0.84
C THR A 208 -23.81 -15.72 -0.66
N GLU A 209 -22.83 -15.99 0.19
CA GLU A 209 -21.66 -15.11 0.38
C GLU A 209 -20.82 -15.00 -0.90
N LEU A 210 -20.60 -16.13 -1.59
CA LEU A 210 -19.88 -16.17 -2.87
C LEU A 210 -20.62 -15.40 -3.96
N ALA A 211 -21.96 -15.47 -4.01
CA ALA A 211 -22.76 -14.69 -4.96
C ALA A 211 -22.61 -13.17 -4.74
N LEU A 212 -22.54 -12.71 -3.49
CA LEU A 212 -22.28 -11.30 -3.17
C LEU A 212 -20.85 -10.88 -3.58
N ILE A 213 -19.86 -11.72 -3.32
CA ILE A 213 -18.44 -11.52 -3.71
C ILE A 213 -18.26 -11.48 -5.24
N ASP A 214 -19.00 -12.30 -5.99
CA ASP A 214 -18.93 -12.33 -7.45
C ASP A 214 -19.82 -11.26 -8.12
N GLN A 215 -20.84 -10.74 -7.44
CA GLN A 215 -21.65 -9.61 -7.92
C GLN A 215 -21.03 -8.24 -7.59
N HIS A 216 -20.21 -8.16 -6.52
CA HIS A 216 -19.41 -6.99 -6.11
C HIS A 216 -20.16 -5.64 -6.08
N ALA A 217 -21.45 -5.66 -5.74
CA ALA A 217 -22.39 -4.54 -5.89
C ALA A 217 -22.40 -3.54 -4.70
N GLY A 218 -21.25 -3.29 -4.06
CA GLY A 218 -21.16 -2.41 -2.89
C GLY A 218 -21.69 -3.06 -1.60
N PHE A 219 -22.29 -2.26 -0.71
CA PHE A 219 -22.67 -2.69 0.64
C PHE A 219 -23.88 -3.65 0.69
N ALA A 220 -23.71 -4.83 1.27
CA ALA A 220 -24.80 -5.77 1.58
C ALA A 220 -24.56 -6.53 2.89
N ASP A 221 -25.60 -7.08 3.51
CA ASP A 221 -25.48 -7.87 4.74
C ASP A 221 -24.80 -9.22 4.49
N SER A 222 -23.70 -9.49 5.19
CA SER A 222 -23.00 -10.77 5.10
C SER A 222 -23.84 -11.90 5.72
N PRO A 223 -24.18 -12.98 4.99
CA PRO A 223 -24.87 -14.13 5.57
C PRO A 223 -24.02 -14.90 6.59
N VAL A 224 -22.69 -14.74 6.61
CA VAL A 224 -21.81 -15.24 7.68
C VAL A 224 -21.75 -14.29 8.88
N PHE A 225 -21.54 -12.98 8.68
CA PHE A 225 -21.21 -12.03 9.77
C PHE A 225 -22.35 -11.12 10.23
N THR A 226 -23.48 -11.08 9.51
CA THR A 226 -24.71 -10.35 9.87
C THR A 226 -24.54 -8.84 10.13
N TYR A 227 -23.54 -8.23 9.50
CA TYR A 227 -23.39 -6.78 9.35
C TYR A 227 -23.11 -6.46 7.87
N ARG A 228 -23.25 -5.19 7.45
CA ARG A 228 -22.99 -4.76 6.06
C ARG A 228 -21.50 -4.73 5.71
N GLU A 229 -21.12 -5.45 4.66
CA GLU A 229 -19.76 -5.50 4.09
C GLU A 229 -19.75 -4.90 2.68
N ASP A 230 -18.65 -4.24 2.29
CA ASP A 230 -18.48 -3.63 0.96
C ASP A 230 -17.96 -4.69 -0.04
N TYR A 231 -18.88 -5.27 -0.82
CA TYR A 231 -18.50 -6.26 -1.82
C TYR A 231 -17.80 -5.65 -3.06
N SER A 232 -17.79 -4.32 -3.25
CA SER A 232 -16.98 -3.67 -4.30
C SER A 232 -15.47 -3.84 -4.07
N GLN A 233 -15.07 -4.29 -2.88
CA GLN A 233 -13.68 -4.57 -2.50
C GLN A 233 -13.12 -5.87 -3.07
N TYR A 234 -13.96 -6.74 -3.65
CA TYR A 234 -13.56 -8.09 -4.08
C TYR A 234 -13.21 -8.22 -5.56
N VAL A 235 -13.26 -7.13 -6.32
CA VAL A 235 -12.78 -7.12 -7.72
C VAL A 235 -11.25 -7.17 -7.72
N PRO A 236 -10.57 -8.15 -8.35
CA PRO A 236 -9.10 -8.17 -8.43
C PRO A 236 -8.56 -7.06 -9.32
N ARG A 237 -7.41 -6.49 -8.94
CA ARG A 237 -6.89 -5.19 -9.43
C ARG A 237 -5.39 -5.04 -9.19
N GLY A 238 -4.73 -4.08 -9.84
CA GLY A 238 -3.26 -4.04 -9.89
C GLY A 238 -2.64 -5.35 -10.40
N HIS A 239 -1.47 -5.73 -9.87
CA HIS A 239 -0.77 -6.96 -10.26
C HIS A 239 -1.57 -8.24 -10.07
N TYR A 240 -2.61 -8.23 -9.22
CA TYR A 240 -3.43 -9.41 -8.96
C TYR A 240 -4.26 -9.87 -10.16
N THR A 241 -4.35 -9.06 -11.20
CA THR A 241 -5.01 -9.42 -12.47
C THR A 241 -4.14 -10.31 -13.36
N ARG A 242 -2.80 -10.28 -13.21
CA ARG A 242 -1.82 -10.94 -14.10
C ARG A 242 -2.02 -12.47 -14.18
N SER A 243 -2.59 -13.11 -13.16
CA SER A 243 -2.88 -14.55 -13.20
C SER A 243 -4.17 -14.97 -12.49
N GLU A 244 -4.71 -16.12 -12.89
CA GLU A 244 -5.87 -16.75 -12.24
C GLU A 244 -5.61 -17.22 -10.79
N ASN A 245 -4.34 -17.47 -10.42
CA ASN A 245 -3.99 -17.77 -9.04
C ASN A 245 -4.03 -16.48 -8.20
N LEU A 246 -3.44 -15.40 -8.72
CA LEU A 246 -3.41 -14.10 -8.06
C LEU A 246 -4.82 -13.49 -7.86
N LYS A 247 -5.72 -13.59 -8.85
CA LYS A 247 -7.12 -13.15 -8.70
C LYS A 247 -7.86 -13.88 -7.57
N ARG A 248 -7.58 -15.17 -7.40
CA ARG A 248 -8.18 -16.02 -6.36
C ARG A 248 -7.55 -15.77 -4.99
N TYR A 249 -6.23 -15.59 -4.96
CA TYR A 249 -5.49 -15.16 -3.79
C TYR A 249 -6.04 -13.83 -3.27
N PHE A 250 -6.16 -12.82 -4.13
CA PHE A 250 -6.77 -11.52 -3.83
C PHE A 250 -8.17 -11.67 -3.20
N LYS A 251 -9.12 -12.35 -3.85
CA LYS A 251 -10.48 -12.51 -3.32
C LYS A 251 -10.50 -13.18 -1.94
N ALA A 252 -9.68 -14.20 -1.74
CA ALA A 252 -9.59 -14.91 -0.46
C ALA A 252 -8.88 -14.10 0.62
N MET A 253 -7.83 -13.36 0.29
CA MET A 253 -7.12 -12.49 1.22
C MET A 253 -7.97 -11.29 1.65
N MET A 254 -8.76 -10.71 0.74
CA MET A 254 -9.78 -9.70 1.09
C MET A 254 -10.82 -10.26 2.04
N TRP A 255 -11.33 -11.47 1.79
CA TRP A 255 -12.23 -12.19 2.71
C TRP A 255 -11.62 -12.40 4.11
N TYR A 256 -10.36 -12.83 4.18
CA TYR A 256 -9.67 -13.09 5.46
C TYR A 256 -9.14 -11.82 6.16
N GLY A 257 -9.02 -10.69 5.45
CA GLY A 257 -8.46 -9.43 5.95
C GLY A 257 -9.46 -8.29 6.19
N ARG A 258 -10.69 -8.38 5.65
CA ARG A 258 -11.77 -7.41 5.90
C ARG A 258 -12.76 -7.85 6.98
N LEU A 259 -13.20 -9.11 6.95
CA LEU A 259 -14.24 -9.58 7.85
C LEU A 259 -13.73 -9.65 9.30
N THR A 260 -14.46 -9.01 10.20
CA THR A 260 -14.09 -8.81 11.60
C THR A 260 -14.98 -9.64 12.51
N MET A 261 -14.38 -10.33 13.47
CA MET A 261 -15.06 -11.10 14.50
C MET A 261 -15.24 -10.20 15.73
N LEU A 262 -16.33 -9.43 15.70
CA LEU A 262 -16.59 -8.30 16.60
C LEU A 262 -16.75 -8.75 18.06
N ILE A 263 -16.12 -8.02 18.99
CA ILE A 263 -16.27 -8.29 20.43
C ILE A 263 -17.46 -7.57 21.06
N LYS A 264 -17.92 -6.47 20.44
CA LYS A 264 -18.99 -5.60 20.97
C LYS A 264 -20.32 -5.98 20.33
N GLY A 265 -21.34 -6.16 21.15
CA GLY A 265 -22.71 -6.47 20.74
C GLY A 265 -23.72 -5.92 21.74
N ALA A 266 -24.88 -5.49 21.25
CA ALA A 266 -25.87 -4.75 22.03
C ALA A 266 -27.29 -5.31 21.85
N SER A 267 -28.27 -4.76 22.58
CA SER A 267 -29.70 -5.05 22.39
C SER A 267 -30.32 -4.23 21.26
N GLU A 268 -29.79 -3.03 21.02
CA GLU A 268 -30.02 -2.24 19.81
C GLU A 268 -28.69 -2.15 19.06
N SER A 269 -28.66 -2.60 17.82
CA SER A 269 -27.44 -2.72 17.02
C SER A 269 -27.69 -2.39 15.56
N GLY A 270 -26.72 -1.74 14.93
CA GLY A 270 -26.81 -1.30 13.54
C GLY A 270 -25.71 -0.29 13.18
N PRO A 271 -25.80 0.36 12.02
CA PRO A 271 -24.74 1.24 11.50
C PRO A 271 -24.59 2.56 12.28
N TYR A 272 -25.63 3.04 12.97
CA TYR A 272 -25.65 4.45 13.40
C TYR A 272 -24.77 4.73 14.61
N ALA A 273 -24.13 5.90 14.62
CA ALA A 273 -23.20 6.35 15.67
C ALA A 273 -23.75 6.24 17.10
N HIS A 274 -25.05 6.45 17.30
CA HIS A 274 -25.73 6.33 18.60
C HIS A 274 -26.00 4.89 19.07
N GLN A 275 -25.97 3.89 18.18
CA GLN A 275 -26.23 2.48 18.52
C GLN A 275 -24.94 1.81 19.02
N ASP A 276 -24.96 1.15 20.17
CA ASP A 276 -23.71 0.77 20.86
C ASP A 276 -22.84 -0.26 20.11
N ALA A 277 -23.40 -1.03 19.17
CA ALA A 277 -22.67 -2.04 18.41
C ALA A 277 -23.26 -2.25 17.01
N LEU A 278 -22.48 -2.86 16.10
CA LEU A 278 -22.94 -3.24 14.76
C LEU A 278 -23.82 -4.51 14.76
N VAL A 279 -23.66 -5.37 15.77
CA VAL A 279 -24.34 -6.69 15.86
C VAL A 279 -24.98 -6.91 17.23
N SER A 280 -25.87 -7.90 17.33
CA SER A 280 -26.52 -8.27 18.58
C SER A 280 -25.54 -8.86 19.61
N GLN A 281 -25.90 -8.83 20.90
CA GLN A 281 -25.07 -9.41 21.97
C GLN A 281 -24.77 -10.90 21.75
N ASP A 282 -25.73 -11.70 21.28
CA ASP A 282 -25.50 -13.13 21.02
C ASP A 282 -24.68 -13.37 19.75
N GLU A 283 -24.78 -12.50 18.74
CA GLU A 283 -23.89 -12.55 17.57
C GLU A 283 -22.44 -12.22 17.97
N ALA A 284 -22.20 -11.18 18.77
CA ALA A 284 -20.86 -10.84 19.26
C ALA A 284 -20.24 -11.98 20.12
N LYS A 285 -21.06 -12.69 20.91
CA LYS A 285 -20.64 -13.94 21.57
C LYS A 285 -20.26 -15.02 20.56
N ALA A 286 -21.07 -15.26 19.52
CA ALA A 286 -20.80 -16.26 18.49
C ALA A 286 -19.51 -15.94 17.70
N GLN A 287 -19.30 -14.67 17.32
CA GLN A 287 -18.08 -14.21 16.64
C GLN A 287 -16.86 -14.27 17.55
N THR A 288 -16.96 -13.87 18.81
CA THR A 288 -15.87 -14.00 19.80
C THR A 288 -15.52 -15.47 20.05
N MET A 289 -16.51 -16.36 20.11
CA MET A 289 -16.30 -17.80 20.25
C MET A 289 -15.65 -18.41 18.99
N MET A 290 -16.06 -17.96 17.80
CA MET A 290 -15.43 -18.30 16.52
C MET A 290 -13.96 -17.87 16.47
N ALA A 291 -13.67 -16.62 16.82
CA ALA A 291 -12.31 -16.09 16.93
C ALA A 291 -11.46 -16.87 17.95
N ALA A 292 -12.02 -17.21 19.10
CA ALA A 292 -11.35 -18.01 20.13
C ALA A 292 -11.03 -19.45 19.65
N MET A 293 -11.95 -20.07 18.91
CA MET A 293 -11.70 -21.36 18.26
C MET A 293 -10.60 -21.26 17.20
N ILE A 294 -10.58 -20.21 16.38
CA ILE A 294 -9.53 -19.98 15.37
C ILE A 294 -8.17 -19.80 16.04
N ALA A 295 -8.09 -18.86 16.98
CA ALA A 295 -6.87 -18.52 17.72
C ALA A 295 -6.26 -19.74 18.41
N GLY A 296 -7.08 -20.57 19.07
CA GLY A 296 -6.61 -21.79 19.75
C GLY A 296 -6.44 -23.04 18.87
N THR A 297 -6.96 -23.06 17.64
CA THR A 297 -6.80 -24.20 16.71
C THR A 297 -5.50 -24.09 15.89
N LEU A 298 -5.09 -22.88 15.51
CA LEU A 298 -3.87 -22.64 14.73
C LEU A 298 -2.60 -23.34 15.28
N PRO A 299 -2.30 -23.37 16.59
CA PRO A 299 -1.11 -24.06 17.12
C PRO A 299 -1.13 -25.59 16.91
N ALA A 300 -2.33 -26.20 16.94
CA ALA A 300 -2.51 -27.65 16.95
C ALA A 300 -2.72 -28.23 15.54
N VAL A 301 -3.46 -27.52 14.68
CA VAL A 301 -3.81 -28.00 13.33
C VAL A 301 -2.56 -28.20 12.47
N LYS A 302 -2.58 -29.26 11.66
CA LYS A 302 -1.46 -29.65 10.78
C LYS A 302 -1.82 -29.48 9.30
N LEU A 303 -0.89 -28.90 8.55
CA LEU A 303 -0.93 -28.84 7.10
C LEU A 303 -0.32 -30.13 6.49
N PRO A 304 -0.54 -30.41 5.19
CA PRO A 304 -0.08 -31.65 4.54
C PRO A 304 1.44 -31.89 4.58
N ASP A 305 2.23 -30.84 4.78
CA ASP A 305 3.69 -30.87 4.91
C ASP A 305 4.20 -31.01 6.37
N GLY A 306 3.29 -31.08 7.35
CA GLY A 306 3.59 -31.19 8.77
C GLY A 306 3.83 -29.86 9.50
N ARG A 307 3.81 -28.70 8.83
CA ARG A 307 3.76 -27.39 9.50
C ARG A 307 2.47 -27.26 10.33
N THR A 308 2.52 -26.44 11.38
CA THR A 308 1.31 -26.05 12.11
C THR A 308 0.64 -24.86 11.42
N GLY A 309 -0.68 -24.74 11.54
CA GLY A 309 -1.40 -23.57 11.03
C GLY A 309 -0.82 -22.26 11.56
N GLN A 310 -0.39 -22.23 12.82
CA GLN A 310 0.30 -21.09 13.44
C GLN A 310 1.60 -20.74 12.72
N LYS A 311 2.46 -21.70 12.37
CA LYS A 311 3.75 -21.41 11.70
C LYS A 311 3.56 -20.89 10.28
N THR A 312 2.61 -21.46 9.53
CA THR A 312 2.26 -20.96 8.18
C THR A 312 1.63 -19.58 8.25
N TRP A 313 0.68 -19.36 9.18
CA TRP A 313 0.10 -18.05 9.43
C TRP A 313 1.16 -17.02 9.87
N GLN A 314 2.11 -17.41 10.72
CA GLN A 314 3.22 -16.54 11.16
C GLN A 314 4.15 -16.14 10.01
N ARG A 315 4.50 -17.05 9.08
CA ARG A 315 5.29 -16.70 7.87
C ARG A 315 4.55 -15.68 7.02
N LEU A 316 3.31 -16.00 6.65
CA LEU A 316 2.44 -15.14 5.85
C LEU A 316 2.27 -13.76 6.48
N TYR A 317 1.97 -13.71 7.78
CA TYR A 317 1.79 -12.46 8.52
C TYR A 317 3.08 -11.66 8.62
N ALA A 318 4.21 -12.28 8.98
CA ALA A 318 5.47 -11.58 9.19
C ALA A 318 6.02 -10.95 7.90
N VAL A 319 6.04 -11.69 6.78
CA VAL A 319 6.55 -11.15 5.51
C VAL A 319 5.65 -10.03 4.99
N THR A 320 4.33 -10.22 4.95
CA THR A 320 3.41 -9.16 4.49
C THR A 320 3.37 -7.95 5.45
N ALA A 321 3.68 -8.15 6.73
CA ALA A 321 3.89 -7.06 7.67
C ALA A 321 5.27 -6.38 7.54
N TYR A 322 6.27 -7.06 6.97
CA TYR A 322 7.55 -6.44 6.63
C TYR A 322 7.41 -5.49 5.42
N TYR A 323 6.60 -5.86 4.42
CA TYR A 323 6.24 -4.96 3.34
C TYR A 323 5.40 -3.77 3.84
N VAL A 324 4.26 -4.02 4.51
CA VAL A 324 3.17 -3.03 4.66
C VAL A 324 2.86 -2.63 6.12
N GLY A 325 3.50 -3.26 7.11
CA GLY A 325 3.28 -3.01 8.52
C GLY A 325 2.28 -3.97 9.18
N LEU A 326 2.11 -3.84 10.50
CA LEU A 326 1.23 -4.70 11.30
C LEU A 326 -0.25 -4.42 11.02
N ALA A 327 -1.12 -5.41 11.30
CA ALA A 327 -2.57 -5.23 11.23
C ALA A 327 -3.04 -4.09 12.16
N ASP A 328 -4.11 -3.39 11.78
CA ASP A 328 -4.80 -2.46 12.68
C ASP A 328 -5.63 -3.25 13.72
N ASP A 329 -6.33 -4.29 13.26
CA ASP A 329 -7.21 -5.17 14.05
C ASP A 329 -6.47 -6.23 14.89
N LEU A 330 -7.16 -6.83 15.87
CA LEU A 330 -6.58 -7.81 16.79
C LEU A 330 -6.18 -9.12 16.10
N THR A 331 -5.02 -9.65 16.47
CA THR A 331 -4.45 -10.87 15.87
C THR A 331 -4.82 -12.15 16.63
N PRO A 332 -4.71 -13.34 15.99
CA PRO A 332 -4.86 -14.64 16.66
C PRO A 332 -3.90 -14.86 17.85
N ALA A 333 -2.70 -14.27 17.84
CA ALA A 333 -1.75 -14.38 18.96
C ALA A 333 -2.24 -13.57 20.19
N GLU A 334 -2.71 -12.34 19.97
CA GLU A 334 -3.27 -11.50 21.02
C GLU A 334 -4.56 -12.08 21.59
N TYR A 335 -5.42 -12.66 20.75
CA TYR A 335 -6.57 -13.43 21.22
C TYR A 335 -6.15 -14.61 22.10
N ARG A 336 -5.12 -15.40 21.72
CA ARG A 336 -4.59 -16.46 22.60
C ARG A 336 -4.12 -15.90 23.94
N LYS A 337 -3.44 -14.74 23.95
CA LYS A 337 -2.94 -14.06 25.17
C LYS A 337 -4.09 -13.63 26.08
N ALA A 338 -5.11 -12.95 25.56
CA ALA A 338 -6.28 -12.48 26.31
C ALA A 338 -7.14 -13.65 26.82
N LEU A 339 -7.41 -14.67 25.97
CA LEU A 339 -8.14 -15.87 26.37
C LEU A 339 -7.40 -16.65 27.47
N ARG A 340 -6.06 -16.74 27.40
CA ARG A 340 -5.23 -17.40 28.40
C ARG A 340 -5.22 -16.66 29.73
N ALA A 341 -5.30 -15.32 29.72
CA ALA A 341 -5.44 -14.51 30.92
C ALA A 341 -6.83 -14.67 31.58
N ALA A 342 -7.90 -14.67 30.79
CA ALA A 342 -9.28 -14.77 31.29
C ALA A 342 -9.72 -16.19 31.68
N LEU A 343 -9.27 -17.22 30.95
CA LEU A 343 -9.77 -18.60 31.05
C LEU A 343 -8.70 -19.63 31.48
N GLY A 344 -7.42 -19.24 31.55
CA GLY A 344 -6.30 -20.15 31.78
C GLY A 344 -5.85 -20.91 30.53
N PRO A 345 -4.95 -21.91 30.67
CA PRO A 345 -4.26 -22.54 29.54
C PRO A 345 -5.11 -23.50 28.71
N ASN A 346 -6.32 -23.86 29.14
CA ASN A 346 -7.26 -24.71 28.39
C ASN A 346 -8.70 -24.28 28.69
N PHE A 347 -9.57 -24.23 27.68
CA PHE A 347 -10.99 -23.86 27.84
C PHE A 347 -11.93 -24.67 26.92
N MET A 348 -13.24 -24.59 27.18
CA MET A 348 -14.29 -25.11 26.28
C MET A 348 -14.90 -23.93 25.51
N ALA A 349 -15.08 -24.05 24.20
CA ALA A 349 -15.64 -22.95 23.38
C ALA A 349 -17.02 -22.50 23.90
N GLY A 350 -17.94 -23.44 24.12
CA GLY A 350 -19.28 -23.17 24.65
C GLY A 350 -19.33 -22.51 26.04
N ALA A 351 -18.22 -22.41 26.78
CA ALA A 351 -18.18 -21.60 28.00
C ALA A 351 -18.39 -20.11 27.71
N LEU A 352 -18.06 -19.64 26.50
CA LEU A 352 -18.30 -18.25 26.06
C LEU A 352 -19.78 -17.92 25.79
N ALA A 353 -20.70 -18.87 25.98
CA ALA A 353 -22.13 -18.59 26.00
C ALA A 353 -22.61 -17.97 27.33
N ASP A 354 -21.87 -18.20 28.43
CA ASP A 354 -22.13 -17.57 29.73
C ASP A 354 -21.68 -16.10 29.75
N ASP A 355 -22.56 -15.19 30.16
CA ASP A 355 -22.30 -13.74 30.16
C ASP A 355 -21.13 -13.34 31.05
N LYS A 356 -20.89 -14.04 32.17
CA LYS A 356 -19.76 -13.72 33.06
C LYS A 356 -18.42 -14.10 32.41
N THR A 357 -18.35 -15.29 31.83
CA THR A 357 -17.18 -15.82 31.13
C THR A 357 -16.88 -14.99 29.87
N PHE A 358 -17.92 -14.65 29.09
CA PHE A 358 -17.81 -13.77 27.93
C PHE A 358 -17.28 -12.37 28.31
N ARG A 359 -17.87 -11.71 29.32
CA ARG A 359 -17.40 -10.40 29.80
C ARG A 359 -15.97 -10.43 30.32
N SER A 360 -15.53 -11.54 30.93
CA SER A 360 -14.13 -11.70 31.34
C SER A 360 -13.17 -11.67 30.15
N VAL A 361 -13.53 -12.31 29.04
CA VAL A 361 -12.74 -12.29 27.80
C VAL A 361 -12.82 -10.93 27.10
N GLN A 362 -14.00 -10.31 27.02
CA GLN A 362 -14.15 -8.93 26.51
C GLN A 362 -13.26 -7.95 27.31
N THR A 363 -13.17 -8.10 28.63
CA THR A 363 -12.36 -7.23 29.50
C THR A 363 -10.86 -7.33 29.21
N GLU A 364 -10.34 -8.52 28.90
CA GLU A 364 -8.93 -8.68 28.52
C GLU A 364 -8.67 -8.26 27.07
N LEU A 365 -9.63 -8.47 26.16
CA LEU A 365 -9.52 -8.01 24.76
C LEU A 365 -9.58 -6.48 24.66
N ALA A 366 -10.45 -5.81 25.42
CA ALA A 366 -10.59 -4.34 25.43
C ALA A 366 -9.42 -3.59 26.11
N ARG A 367 -8.42 -4.31 26.65
CA ARG A 367 -7.13 -3.74 27.08
C ARG A 367 -6.07 -3.71 25.97
N LEU A 368 -6.33 -4.40 24.85
CA LEU A 368 -5.49 -4.37 23.67
C LEU A 368 -5.79 -3.10 22.86
N ARG A 369 -5.00 -2.84 21.82
CA ARG A 369 -5.19 -1.67 20.95
C ARG A 369 -6.56 -1.74 20.24
N PRO A 370 -7.39 -0.69 20.25
CA PRO A 370 -8.51 -0.56 19.32
C PRO A 370 -7.96 -0.29 17.90
N PRO A 371 -8.74 -0.56 16.84
CA PRO A 371 -8.39 -0.14 15.49
C PRO A 371 -8.33 1.40 15.41
N ALA A 372 -7.33 1.94 14.70
CA ALA A 372 -7.13 3.37 14.54
C ALA A 372 -7.71 3.93 13.24
N ILE A 373 -8.03 3.06 12.27
CA ILE A 373 -8.50 3.44 10.93
C ILE A 373 -9.81 2.70 10.58
N TYR A 374 -10.91 3.43 10.48
CA TYR A 374 -12.21 2.89 10.05
C TYR A 374 -12.11 2.23 8.64
N SER A 375 -12.85 1.15 8.40
CA SER A 375 -12.67 0.25 7.24
C SER A 375 -13.92 0.04 6.37
N GLY A 376 -14.98 0.82 6.62
CA GLY A 376 -16.32 0.57 6.06
C GLY A 376 -17.13 -0.49 6.82
N ALA A 377 -16.57 -1.09 7.87
CA ALA A 377 -17.21 -2.20 8.58
C ALA A 377 -18.60 -1.82 9.13
N GLY A 378 -19.60 -2.63 8.78
CA GLY A 378 -21.00 -2.43 9.16
C GLY A 378 -21.69 -1.25 8.48
N GLU A 379 -21.08 -0.62 7.47
CA GLU A 379 -21.55 0.63 6.86
C GLU A 379 -21.83 1.73 7.90
N SER A 380 -20.92 1.88 8.88
CA SER A 380 -21.10 2.78 10.02
C SER A 380 -21.34 4.23 9.62
N ALA A 381 -22.38 4.86 10.17
CA ALA A 381 -22.85 6.19 9.77
C ALA A 381 -23.09 7.12 10.98
N VAL A 382 -22.73 8.41 10.86
CA VAL A 382 -23.07 9.44 11.85
C VAL A 382 -24.42 10.06 11.48
N ASN A 383 -25.44 9.91 12.34
CA ASN A 383 -26.74 10.55 12.14
C ASN A 383 -26.93 11.68 13.15
N VAL A 384 -26.86 12.91 12.64
CA VAL A 384 -26.87 14.17 13.41
C VAL A 384 -28.19 14.49 14.10
N ASP A 385 -29.33 13.94 13.66
CA ASP A 385 -30.62 14.13 14.36
C ASP A 385 -30.64 13.52 15.77
N PHE A 386 -29.75 12.56 16.03
CA PHE A 386 -29.62 11.86 17.32
C PHE A 386 -28.44 12.36 18.17
N GLU A 387 -27.60 13.26 17.65
CA GLU A 387 -26.43 13.76 18.37
C GLU A 387 -26.76 15.07 19.13
N PRO A 388 -26.24 15.27 20.36
CA PRO A 388 -26.50 16.49 21.13
C PRO A 388 -26.13 17.76 20.36
N GLY A 389 -27.05 18.73 20.30
CA GLY A 389 -26.86 19.98 19.56
C GLY A 389 -26.94 19.85 18.02
N ARG A 390 -27.06 18.64 17.46
CA ARG A 390 -26.91 18.32 16.02
C ARG A 390 -25.50 18.58 15.47
N GLU A 391 -24.48 18.56 16.33
CA GLU A 391 -23.09 18.85 15.96
C GLU A 391 -22.34 17.59 15.47
N ILE A 392 -21.45 17.76 14.48
CA ILE A 392 -20.43 16.74 14.15
C ILE A 392 -19.15 16.99 14.94
N THR A 393 -18.61 15.96 15.58
CA THR A 393 -17.47 16.06 16.50
C THR A 393 -16.47 14.92 16.31
N PRO A 394 -15.16 15.13 16.57
CA PRO A 394 -14.15 14.06 16.49
C PRO A 394 -14.50 12.79 17.26
N ALA A 395 -15.15 12.92 18.42
CA ALA A 395 -15.56 11.80 19.27
C ALA A 395 -16.52 10.81 18.58
N GLN A 396 -17.23 11.23 17.53
CA GLN A 396 -18.08 10.33 16.73
C GLN A 396 -17.26 9.36 15.87
N LEU A 397 -16.04 9.73 15.44
CA LEU A 397 -15.12 8.80 14.79
C LEU A 397 -14.64 7.75 15.80
N ASP A 398 -14.29 8.16 17.02
CA ASP A 398 -13.84 7.23 18.05
C ASP A 398 -14.98 6.30 18.53
N LYS A 399 -16.24 6.78 18.58
CA LYS A 399 -17.45 5.93 18.74
C LYS A 399 -17.58 4.88 17.64
N VAL A 400 -17.22 5.20 16.38
CA VAL A 400 -17.28 4.24 15.25
C VAL A 400 -16.17 3.21 15.36
N LEU A 401 -14.93 3.64 15.64
CA LEU A 401 -13.78 2.75 15.81
C LEU A 401 -14.00 1.68 16.90
N ASP A 402 -14.52 2.09 18.07
CA ASP A 402 -14.85 1.19 19.20
C ASP A 402 -15.75 0.01 18.79
N LYS A 403 -16.75 0.24 17.93
CA LYS A 403 -17.68 -0.81 17.45
C LYS A 403 -17.01 -1.82 16.51
N THR A 404 -15.92 -1.43 15.85
CA THR A 404 -15.21 -2.25 14.86
C THR A 404 -14.11 -3.13 15.46
N MET A 405 -13.90 -3.09 16.78
CA MET A 405 -12.89 -3.89 17.46
C MET A 405 -13.22 -5.40 17.42
N GLY A 406 -12.25 -6.21 16.98
CA GLY A 406 -12.39 -7.66 16.91
C GLY A 406 -11.19 -8.34 16.25
N LEU A 407 -11.26 -9.67 16.10
CA LEU A 407 -10.24 -10.43 15.37
C LEU A 407 -10.45 -10.32 13.86
N ARG A 408 -9.37 -10.08 13.12
CA ARG A 408 -9.28 -10.45 11.70
C ARG A 408 -8.18 -11.48 11.52
N LEU A 409 -8.42 -12.50 10.69
CA LEU A 409 -7.41 -13.55 10.51
C LEU A 409 -6.16 -12.99 9.83
N LEU A 410 -6.31 -12.14 8.82
CA LEU A 410 -5.21 -11.49 8.10
C LEU A 410 -5.50 -10.00 7.90
N GLY A 411 -5.88 -9.32 8.99
CA GLY A 411 -6.40 -7.94 8.98
C GLY A 411 -5.56 -6.94 8.20
N GLN A 412 -6.24 -6.03 7.48
CA GLN A 412 -5.62 -4.92 6.75
C GLN A 412 -4.67 -4.11 7.65
N ARG A 413 -3.62 -3.54 7.06
CA ARG A 413 -2.51 -2.95 7.83
C ARG A 413 -2.81 -1.54 8.29
N TYR A 414 -2.24 -1.16 9.43
CA TYR A 414 -2.12 0.24 9.80
C TYR A 414 -1.08 0.90 8.90
N VAL A 415 -1.53 1.77 7.99
CA VAL A 415 -0.66 2.66 7.22
C VAL A 415 -0.89 4.12 7.60
N PRO A 416 0.19 4.91 7.74
CA PRO A 416 0.13 6.24 8.36
C PRO A 416 -0.67 7.25 7.54
N ASP A 417 -0.65 7.17 6.22
CA ASP A 417 -1.36 8.07 5.32
C ASP A 417 -2.88 7.82 5.30
N SER A 418 -3.34 6.57 5.38
CA SER A 418 -4.76 6.29 5.63
C SER A 418 -5.23 6.79 7.00
N TYR A 419 -4.36 6.80 8.02
CA TYR A 419 -4.67 7.43 9.32
C TYR A 419 -4.74 8.96 9.20
N MET A 420 -3.78 9.61 8.53
CA MET A 420 -3.80 11.05 8.26
C MET A 420 -5.10 11.48 7.56
N MET A 421 -5.41 10.82 6.44
CA MET A 421 -6.61 11.12 5.64
C MET A 421 -7.90 10.85 6.42
N GLY A 422 -8.00 9.70 7.12
CA GLY A 422 -9.17 9.37 7.95
C GLY A 422 -9.40 10.34 9.11
N ARG A 423 -8.33 10.97 9.63
CA ARG A 423 -8.43 12.05 10.63
C ARG A 423 -8.68 13.42 10.00
N LEU A 424 -8.47 13.62 8.70
CA LEU A 424 -8.68 14.88 7.98
C LEU A 424 -10.00 14.96 7.19
N VAL A 425 -10.90 14.00 7.36
CA VAL A 425 -12.29 14.06 6.85
C VAL A 425 -13.31 14.24 7.98
N ALA A 426 -14.59 14.37 7.64
CA ALA A 426 -15.69 14.37 8.60
C ALA A 426 -15.76 13.04 9.38
N PRO A 427 -16.20 13.05 10.66
CA PRO A 427 -16.70 14.19 11.44
C PRO A 427 -15.59 15.09 12.04
N THR A 428 -14.32 14.71 11.89
CA THR A 428 -13.19 15.31 12.63
C THR A 428 -13.03 16.80 12.35
N VAL A 429 -12.95 17.19 11.08
CA VAL A 429 -12.60 18.58 10.68
C VAL A 429 -13.77 19.57 10.68
N GLY A 430 -15.01 19.12 10.91
CA GLY A 430 -16.20 19.98 10.98
C GLY A 430 -16.81 20.37 9.63
N THR A 431 -17.70 21.37 9.67
CA THR A 431 -18.42 21.85 8.47
C THR A 431 -17.57 22.80 7.61
N LYS A 432 -17.99 23.03 6.35
CA LYS A 432 -17.30 23.93 5.41
C LYS A 432 -17.40 25.38 5.86
N SER A 433 -16.25 26.06 5.99
CA SER A 433 -16.17 27.48 6.39
C SER A 433 -15.92 28.43 5.20
N GLY A 434 -16.19 27.97 3.98
CA GLY A 434 -15.92 28.68 2.72
C GLY A 434 -16.75 28.13 1.56
N PRO A 435 -16.49 28.53 0.30
CA PRO A 435 -17.20 27.98 -0.85
C PRO A 435 -16.93 26.47 -1.03
N PRO A 436 -17.80 25.70 -1.71
CA PRO A 436 -17.53 24.30 -2.05
C PRO A 436 -16.23 24.13 -2.85
N ALA A 437 -15.46 23.11 -2.51
CA ALA A 437 -14.16 22.78 -3.10
C ALA A 437 -14.11 21.28 -3.48
N PHE A 438 -13.00 20.80 -4.03
CA PHE A 438 -12.86 19.39 -4.47
C PHE A 438 -13.11 18.39 -3.34
N THR A 439 -12.82 18.77 -2.09
CA THR A 439 -13.03 17.95 -0.89
C THR A 439 -14.48 17.95 -0.34
N THR A 440 -15.38 18.76 -0.92
CA THR A 440 -16.73 19.02 -0.36
C THR A 440 -17.83 18.11 -0.92
N VAL A 441 -18.66 17.53 -0.06
CA VAL A 441 -19.93 16.86 -0.42
C VAL A 441 -21.06 17.47 0.40
N GLU A 442 -22.20 17.71 -0.24
CA GLU A 442 -23.44 18.16 0.41
C GLU A 442 -24.23 16.96 0.94
N VAL A 443 -24.46 16.90 2.25
CA VAL A 443 -25.20 15.80 2.90
C VAL A 443 -26.60 16.29 3.30
N SER A 444 -27.50 16.30 2.31
CA SER A 444 -28.94 16.58 2.45
C SER A 444 -29.28 17.70 3.46
N ASP A 445 -30.04 17.40 4.52
CA ASP A 445 -30.49 18.41 5.51
C ASP A 445 -29.40 18.86 6.51
N PHE A 446 -28.17 18.32 6.41
CA PHE A 446 -27.02 18.73 7.23
C PHE A 446 -26.08 19.71 6.50
N GLY A 447 -25.95 19.60 5.18
CA GLY A 447 -25.11 20.47 4.35
C GLY A 447 -23.65 20.01 4.18
N PRO A 448 -22.70 20.92 3.94
CA PRO A 448 -21.40 20.58 3.35
C PRO A 448 -20.34 20.08 4.35
N ILE A 449 -19.81 18.89 4.08
CA ILE A 449 -18.74 18.23 4.85
C ILE A 449 -17.43 18.09 4.04
N ARG A 450 -16.31 17.83 4.74
CA ARG A 450 -15.07 17.33 4.11
C ARG A 450 -15.20 15.81 3.96
N ALA A 451 -15.78 15.38 2.84
CA ALA A 451 -15.95 13.96 2.53
C ALA A 451 -14.69 13.33 1.93
N PHE A 452 -13.84 14.13 1.29
CA PHE A 452 -12.61 13.66 0.68
C PHE A 452 -11.37 14.34 1.28
N PRO A 453 -10.25 13.61 1.41
CA PRO A 453 -8.93 14.18 1.65
C PRO A 453 -8.31 14.68 0.31
N ARG A 454 -7.04 15.06 0.35
CA ARG A 454 -6.16 15.22 -0.82
C ARG A 454 -4.88 14.40 -0.63
N GLY A 455 -4.20 13.98 -1.68
CA GLY A 455 -2.82 13.48 -1.60
C GLY A 455 -1.86 14.55 -1.07
N LEU A 456 -2.17 15.81 -1.36
CA LEU A 456 -1.55 16.99 -0.75
C LEU A 456 -1.66 17.03 0.79
N ASP A 457 -2.72 16.48 1.40
CA ASP A 457 -2.84 16.40 2.87
C ASP A 457 -1.75 15.51 3.46
N VAL A 458 -1.47 14.36 2.82
CA VAL A 458 -0.42 13.42 3.24
C VAL A 458 0.94 14.10 3.19
N MET A 459 1.25 14.77 2.07
CA MET A 459 2.51 15.52 1.93
C MET A 459 2.61 16.70 2.90
N ALA A 460 1.49 17.36 3.21
CA ALA A 460 1.41 18.42 4.22
C ALA A 460 1.68 17.89 5.64
N VAL A 461 1.18 16.70 6.01
CA VAL A 461 1.50 16.05 7.31
C VAL A 461 2.95 15.60 7.36
N LEU A 462 3.48 15.02 6.28
CA LEU A 462 4.87 14.55 6.21
C LEU A 462 5.89 15.69 6.37
N GLY A 463 5.49 16.94 6.11
CA GLY A 463 6.24 18.15 6.45
C GLY A 463 6.22 19.24 5.38
N SER A 464 5.64 18.98 4.20
CA SER A 464 5.70 19.93 3.08
C SER A 464 4.83 21.17 3.33
N ASP A 465 5.49 22.30 3.60
CA ASP A 465 4.82 23.60 3.68
C ASP A 465 4.21 24.02 2.34
N ARG A 466 4.80 23.59 1.21
CA ARG A 466 4.26 23.86 -0.11
C ARG A 466 2.94 23.14 -0.34
N ALA A 467 2.83 21.86 0.01
CA ALA A 467 1.57 21.12 -0.09
C ALA A 467 0.47 21.77 0.76
N LEU A 468 0.78 22.16 2.01
CA LEU A 468 -0.16 22.87 2.87
C LEU A 468 -0.59 24.23 2.30
N ALA A 469 0.33 24.99 1.69
CA ALA A 469 0.03 26.24 1.02
C ALA A 469 -0.89 26.05 -0.21
N ILE A 470 -0.72 24.95 -0.96
CA ILE A 470 -1.61 24.62 -2.10
C ILE A 470 -3.02 24.28 -1.59
N VAL A 471 -3.17 23.40 -0.59
CA VAL A 471 -4.50 23.02 -0.03
C VAL A 471 -5.28 24.25 0.46
N LYS A 472 -4.58 25.20 1.08
CA LYS A 472 -5.15 26.49 1.50
C LYS A 472 -5.53 27.37 0.30
N LYS A 473 -4.65 27.49 -0.70
CA LYS A 473 -4.90 28.30 -1.91
C LYS A 473 -6.13 27.84 -2.70
N ILE A 474 -6.44 26.54 -2.70
CA ILE A 474 -7.57 25.94 -3.43
C ILE A 474 -8.85 25.77 -2.59
N GLY A 475 -8.86 26.20 -1.32
CA GLY A 475 -10.04 26.15 -0.44
C GLY A 475 -10.43 24.77 0.09
N ASP A 476 -9.57 23.75 -0.12
CA ASP A 476 -9.76 22.38 0.38
C ASP A 476 -9.36 22.21 1.87
N GLY A 477 -8.77 23.24 2.47
CA GLY A 477 -8.56 23.36 3.92
C GLY A 477 -9.62 24.18 4.65
N ASP A 478 -10.60 24.78 3.96
CA ASP A 478 -11.55 25.73 4.57
C ASP A 478 -12.69 25.02 5.31
N TYR A 479 -12.36 24.45 6.48
CA TYR A 479 -13.27 23.75 7.41
C TYR A 479 -12.92 24.10 8.86
N GLU A 480 -13.94 24.15 9.73
CA GLU A 480 -13.87 24.61 11.15
C GLU A 480 -12.61 24.21 11.92
N ARG A 481 -12.18 22.94 11.81
CA ARG A 481 -11.11 22.31 12.60
C ARG A 481 -9.98 21.74 11.75
N TYR A 482 -9.90 22.09 10.45
CA TYR A 482 -8.82 21.60 9.58
C TYR A 482 -7.45 22.05 10.09
N GLU A 483 -7.28 23.34 10.39
CA GLU A 483 -6.01 23.91 10.86
C GLU A 483 -5.51 23.29 12.17
N GLU A 484 -6.40 23.03 13.13
CA GLU A 484 -6.06 22.34 14.37
C GLU A 484 -5.62 20.89 14.10
N THR A 485 -6.36 20.20 13.24
CA THR A 485 -6.16 18.78 12.93
C THR A 485 -4.87 18.55 12.14
N ILE A 486 -4.60 19.36 11.11
CA ILE A 486 -3.37 19.27 10.32
C ILE A 486 -2.13 19.65 11.14
N ALA A 487 -2.25 20.65 12.04
CA ALA A 487 -1.16 21.02 12.95
C ALA A 487 -0.85 19.90 13.96
N ARG A 488 -1.88 19.26 14.53
CA ARG A 488 -1.72 18.10 15.43
C ARG A 488 -1.03 16.92 14.73
N LEU A 489 -1.50 16.56 13.54
CA LEU A 489 -0.90 15.47 12.74
C LEU A 489 0.55 15.79 12.34
N ARG A 490 0.85 17.02 11.93
CA ARG A 490 2.24 17.45 11.64
C ARG A 490 3.15 17.34 12.86
N ALA A 491 2.67 17.71 14.05
CA ALA A 491 3.43 17.58 15.29
C ALA A 491 3.67 16.09 15.67
N GLU A 492 2.66 15.23 15.49
CA GLU A 492 2.75 13.79 15.70
C GLU A 492 3.79 13.14 14.78
N PHE A 493 3.69 13.37 13.46
CA PHE A 493 4.60 12.78 12.47
C PHE A 493 6.00 13.40 12.44
N ALA A 494 6.19 14.61 13.01
CA ALA A 494 7.50 15.19 13.26
C ALA A 494 8.21 14.58 14.48
N ALA A 495 7.48 13.97 15.42
CA ALA A 495 8.05 13.34 16.62
C ALA A 495 8.53 11.88 16.40
N ILE A 496 8.20 11.27 15.26
CA ILE A 496 8.55 9.88 14.92
C ILE A 496 10.06 9.79 14.65
N SER A 497 10.76 8.89 15.35
CA SER A 497 12.21 8.72 15.20
C SER A 497 12.59 8.10 13.86
N VAL A 498 13.86 8.24 13.45
CA VAL A 498 14.38 7.57 12.22
C VAL A 498 14.21 6.05 12.30
N LYS A 499 14.32 5.44 13.48
CA LYS A 499 14.06 4.00 13.66
C LYS A 499 12.60 3.66 13.39
N ASP A 500 11.68 4.45 13.94
CA ASP A 500 10.24 4.22 13.82
C ASP A 500 9.70 4.59 12.41
N TRP A 501 10.41 5.44 11.69
CA TRP A 501 10.19 5.68 10.26
C TRP A 501 10.59 4.51 9.38
N ASN A 502 11.47 3.61 9.84
CA ASN A 502 11.96 2.48 9.08
C ASN A 502 11.61 1.13 9.74
N ARG A 503 10.39 1.04 10.31
CA ARG A 503 9.88 -0.16 10.99
C ARG A 503 9.32 -1.24 10.06
N ASN A 504 9.20 -0.95 8.76
CA ASN A 504 8.78 -1.81 7.66
C ASN A 504 8.98 -1.03 6.34
N LEU A 505 8.94 -1.70 5.18
CA LEU A 505 9.30 -1.10 3.89
C LEU A 505 8.38 0.06 3.47
N TYR A 506 7.06 -0.01 3.74
CA TYR A 506 6.08 1.05 3.44
C TYR A 506 6.44 2.37 4.13
N TRP A 507 6.73 2.31 5.43
CA TRP A 507 7.11 3.50 6.20
C TRP A 507 8.47 4.05 5.74
N SER A 508 9.43 3.17 5.43
CA SER A 508 10.74 3.56 4.90
C SER A 508 10.63 4.27 3.54
N TRP A 509 9.70 3.84 2.66
CA TRP A 509 9.45 4.50 1.37
C TRP A 509 8.86 5.91 1.57
N LEU A 510 7.85 6.08 2.43
CA LEU A 510 7.35 7.41 2.81
C LEU A 510 8.44 8.30 3.44
N TYR A 511 9.36 7.71 4.21
CA TYR A 511 10.52 8.42 4.74
C TYR A 511 11.50 8.84 3.63
N ALA A 512 11.70 8.05 2.58
CA ALA A 512 12.47 8.44 1.40
C ALA A 512 11.80 9.63 0.66
N LEU A 513 10.48 9.61 0.46
CA LEU A 513 9.74 10.70 -0.21
C LEU A 513 9.89 12.05 0.50
N LYS A 514 10.05 12.06 1.83
CA LYS A 514 10.36 13.28 2.59
C LYS A 514 11.69 13.94 2.18
N GLY A 515 12.60 13.23 1.53
CA GLY A 515 13.85 13.78 0.96
C GLY A 515 13.66 14.53 -0.37
N LEU A 516 12.46 14.46 -0.96
CA LEU A 516 12.07 15.25 -2.13
C LEU A 516 11.18 16.44 -1.73
N THR A 517 10.28 16.24 -0.77
CA THR A 517 9.29 17.25 -0.34
C THR A 517 9.77 18.19 0.77
N THR A 518 10.98 17.96 1.30
CA THR A 518 11.71 18.90 2.17
C THR A 518 12.84 19.55 1.34
N PRO A 519 12.72 20.82 0.91
CA PRO A 519 13.74 21.44 0.06
C PRO A 519 15.09 21.56 0.78
N LEU A 520 16.18 21.31 0.06
CA LEU A 520 17.52 21.73 0.51
C LEU A 520 17.52 23.26 0.63
N ALA A 521 18.08 23.77 1.74
CA ALA A 521 18.11 25.20 2.04
C ALA A 521 19.55 25.68 2.27
N GLY A 522 19.94 26.76 1.60
CA GLY A 522 21.26 27.35 1.73
C GLY A 522 21.69 28.15 0.50
N ALA A 523 22.90 28.67 0.54
CA ALA A 523 23.60 29.15 -0.66
C ALA A 523 24.22 27.96 -1.42
N GLY A 524 24.64 28.18 -2.67
CA GLY A 524 25.36 27.17 -3.47
C GLY A 524 24.48 26.09 -4.11
N LEU A 525 23.15 26.23 -4.08
CA LEU A 525 22.24 25.36 -4.79
C LEU A 525 22.13 25.76 -6.28
N PRO A 526 21.99 24.82 -7.22
CA PRO A 526 21.57 25.10 -8.59
C PRO A 526 20.30 25.95 -8.62
N THR A 527 20.30 27.04 -9.40
CA THR A 527 19.26 28.08 -9.35
C THR A 527 17.86 27.52 -9.54
N PHE A 528 17.66 26.54 -10.43
CA PHE A 528 16.36 25.92 -10.68
C PHE A 528 15.73 25.34 -9.40
N MET A 529 16.54 24.77 -8.50
CA MET A 529 16.07 24.18 -7.24
C MET A 529 15.45 25.20 -6.27
N THR A 530 15.84 26.47 -6.39
CA THR A 530 15.34 27.55 -5.52
C THR A 530 13.97 28.09 -5.92
N THR A 531 13.32 27.48 -6.91
CA THR A 531 12.06 27.97 -7.50
C THR A 531 10.83 27.22 -7.00
N GLU A 532 9.69 27.91 -7.01
CA GLU A 532 8.37 27.32 -6.76
C GLU A 532 8.07 26.19 -7.77
N ALA A 533 8.40 26.39 -9.05
CA ALA A 533 8.25 25.40 -10.11
C ALA A 533 9.00 24.09 -9.81
N TRP A 534 10.26 24.17 -9.35
CA TRP A 534 10.98 22.96 -8.96
C TRP A 534 10.41 22.31 -7.70
N THR A 535 9.98 23.11 -6.72
CA THR A 535 9.34 22.59 -5.50
C THR A 535 8.06 21.81 -5.84
N ASP A 536 7.28 22.30 -6.80
CA ASP A 536 6.09 21.62 -7.31
C ASP A 536 6.43 20.38 -8.17
N LYS A 537 7.51 20.41 -8.97
CA LYS A 537 8.02 19.21 -9.66
C LYS A 537 8.35 18.12 -8.64
N GLN A 538 9.05 18.44 -7.54
CA GLN A 538 9.38 17.45 -6.51
C GLN A 538 8.15 16.94 -5.76
N LEU A 539 7.14 17.79 -5.57
CA LEU A 539 5.85 17.39 -5.01
C LEU A 539 5.08 16.45 -5.96
N ASN A 540 5.10 16.70 -7.27
CA ASN A 540 4.57 15.80 -8.31
C ASN A 540 5.29 14.44 -8.32
N ALA A 541 6.62 14.43 -8.26
CA ALA A 541 7.41 13.19 -8.19
C ALA A 541 7.08 12.37 -6.93
N ALA A 542 6.98 13.03 -5.77
CA ALA A 542 6.62 12.38 -4.52
C ALA A 542 5.18 11.86 -4.49
N LEU A 543 4.22 12.60 -5.04
CA LEU A 543 2.83 12.15 -5.14
C LEU A 543 2.69 10.98 -6.11
N GLY A 544 3.31 11.05 -7.30
CA GLY A 544 3.33 9.95 -8.26
C GLY A 544 3.90 8.65 -7.67
N SER A 545 4.96 8.71 -6.87
CA SER A 545 5.49 7.52 -6.19
C SER A 545 4.70 7.09 -4.96
N TRP A 546 4.02 7.99 -4.24
CA TRP A 546 3.08 7.59 -3.19
C TRP A 546 1.90 6.81 -3.78
N SER A 547 1.45 7.19 -4.97
CA SER A 547 0.47 6.45 -5.75
C SER A 547 0.95 5.06 -6.18
N SER A 548 2.20 4.91 -6.65
CA SER A 548 2.82 3.59 -6.87
C SER A 548 2.83 2.75 -5.59
N LEU A 549 3.23 3.34 -4.45
CA LEU A 549 3.20 2.65 -3.15
C LEU A 549 1.78 2.17 -2.78
N ARG A 550 0.74 2.96 -3.07
CA ARG A 550 -0.68 2.58 -2.86
C ARG A 550 -1.18 1.54 -3.86
N HIS A 551 -0.67 1.54 -5.08
CA HIS A 551 -0.91 0.51 -6.09
C HIS A 551 -0.32 -0.85 -5.67
N ASP A 552 0.96 -0.91 -5.28
CA ASP A 552 1.64 -2.20 -5.05
C ASP A 552 1.12 -2.89 -3.78
N THR A 553 0.83 -2.08 -2.75
CA THR A 553 0.37 -2.57 -1.44
C THR A 553 -1.14 -2.72 -1.33
N ILE A 554 -1.85 -2.54 -2.44
CA ILE A 554 -3.31 -2.61 -2.60
C ILE A 554 -3.96 -3.72 -1.75
N LEU A 555 -3.52 -4.98 -1.82
CA LEU A 555 -4.16 -6.09 -1.06
C LEU A 555 -4.07 -5.94 0.47
N TYR A 556 -3.07 -5.22 0.97
CA TYR A 556 -2.75 -5.10 2.38
C TYR A 556 -3.19 -3.75 2.98
N VAL A 557 -3.29 -2.72 2.13
CA VAL A 557 -3.81 -1.38 2.43
C VAL A 557 -5.31 -1.33 2.10
N LYS A 558 -5.93 -0.15 2.21
CA LYS A 558 -7.27 0.16 1.68
C LYS A 558 -7.09 0.78 0.27
N GLN A 559 -7.83 0.27 -0.72
CA GLN A 559 -7.45 0.10 -2.15
C GLN A 559 -8.02 1.18 -3.11
N SER A 560 -7.94 1.22 -4.49
CA SER A 560 -7.65 0.22 -5.58
C SER A 560 -7.51 0.66 -7.11
N TYR A 561 -7.04 -0.15 -8.13
CA TYR A 561 -6.64 0.33 -9.54
C TYR A 561 -6.74 -0.49 -10.91
N THR A 562 -7.28 0.12 -12.05
CA THR A 562 -7.36 -0.10 -13.61
C THR A 562 -8.21 -1.11 -14.65
N MET A 563 -7.53 -1.85 -15.63
CA MET A 563 -7.63 -2.91 -16.78
C MET A 563 -8.30 -2.78 -18.20
N THR A 564 -7.72 -3.05 -19.42
CA THR A 564 -6.72 -4.10 -19.94
C THR A 564 -5.72 -3.69 -21.13
N ILE A 565 -4.91 -4.61 -21.73
CA ILE A 565 -3.46 -4.56 -22.24
C ILE A 565 -3.12 -4.44 -23.79
N THR A 566 -1.89 -3.99 -24.20
CA THR A 566 -1.12 -4.18 -25.50
C THR A 566 0.36 -3.62 -25.42
N ALA A 567 1.43 -3.73 -26.29
CA ALA A 567 1.88 -4.42 -27.57
C ALA A 567 3.46 -4.31 -27.78
N GLU A 568 4.11 -4.74 -28.91
CA GLU A 568 5.61 -4.88 -29.12
C GLU A 568 6.28 -4.46 -30.48
N ALA A 569 7.63 -4.33 -30.53
CA ALA A 569 8.53 -4.19 -31.73
C ALA A 569 10.01 -4.69 -31.47
N ALA A 570 10.93 -4.63 -32.46
CA ALA A 570 12.26 -5.31 -32.44
C ALA A 570 13.49 -4.43 -32.90
N PRO A 571 14.77 -4.80 -32.61
CA PRO A 571 15.91 -3.84 -32.49
C PRO A 571 16.94 -3.79 -33.64
N PHE A 572 17.82 -2.76 -33.62
CA PHE A 572 19.08 -2.64 -34.41
C PHE A 572 20.12 -1.70 -33.72
N GLU A 573 21.42 -1.83 -34.08
CA GLU A 573 22.57 -1.11 -33.47
C GLU A 573 23.02 0.15 -34.26
N LEU A 574 23.71 1.10 -33.59
CA LEU A 574 24.41 2.24 -34.22
C LEU A 574 25.71 2.65 -33.46
N GLU A 575 26.68 3.22 -34.18
CA GLU A 575 27.97 3.69 -33.64
C GLU A 575 27.87 5.11 -32.99
N PRO A 576 28.67 5.40 -31.94
CA PRO A 576 28.58 6.66 -31.19
C PRO A 576 29.32 7.85 -31.83
N ARG A 577 28.80 9.06 -31.60
CA ARG A 577 29.53 10.33 -31.80
C ARG A 577 29.23 11.35 -30.70
N GLY A 578 30.20 12.27 -30.52
CA GLY A 578 30.13 13.49 -29.70
C GLY A 578 30.07 13.26 -28.18
N PRO A 579 30.91 13.93 -27.35
CA PRO A 579 30.68 13.94 -25.91
C PRO A 579 29.40 14.72 -25.60
N VAL A 580 28.44 14.06 -24.97
CA VAL A 580 27.18 14.65 -24.51
C VAL A 580 27.25 14.73 -23.00
N VAL A 581 27.43 15.94 -22.48
CA VAL A 581 27.32 16.22 -21.05
C VAL A 581 25.89 15.95 -20.58
N GLY A 582 25.76 15.41 -19.37
CA GLY A 582 24.49 15.12 -18.71
C GLY A 582 24.59 15.45 -17.22
N TYR A 583 23.51 15.21 -16.49
CA TYR A 583 23.36 15.62 -15.09
C TYR A 583 22.50 14.61 -14.30
N VAL A 584 22.78 14.41 -13.02
CA VAL A 584 21.91 13.66 -12.10
C VAL A 584 21.06 14.64 -11.29
N GLU A 585 19.83 14.28 -10.95
CA GLU A 585 19.00 15.15 -10.12
C GLU A 585 19.65 15.32 -8.73
N PRO A 586 19.96 16.56 -8.29
CA PRO A 586 20.85 16.79 -7.14
C PRO A 586 20.13 16.65 -5.79
N VAL A 587 19.65 15.44 -5.48
CA VAL A 587 18.84 15.10 -4.30
C VAL A 587 19.49 13.97 -3.47
N PRO A 588 20.68 14.21 -2.87
CA PRO A 588 21.49 13.14 -2.29
C PRO A 588 20.89 12.54 -1.01
N GLU A 589 20.12 13.30 -0.23
CA GLU A 589 19.42 12.73 0.94
C GLU A 589 18.35 11.72 0.51
N PHE A 590 17.65 11.98 -0.60
CA PHE A 590 16.69 11.03 -1.17
C PHE A 590 17.39 9.75 -1.65
N TYR A 591 18.49 9.86 -2.41
CA TYR A 591 19.25 8.69 -2.84
C TYR A 591 19.82 7.90 -1.67
N ALA A 592 20.37 8.56 -0.64
CA ALA A 592 20.84 7.92 0.57
C ALA A 592 19.73 7.13 1.29
N ARG A 593 18.53 7.71 1.43
CA ARG A 593 17.37 7.00 2.01
C ARG A 593 16.93 5.81 1.14
N LEU A 594 17.00 5.89 -0.19
CA LEU A 594 16.73 4.75 -1.08
C LEU A 594 17.81 3.66 -1.05
N VAL A 595 19.10 3.98 -0.88
CA VAL A 595 20.15 2.95 -0.66
C VAL A 595 19.84 2.18 0.62
N ALA A 596 19.56 2.88 1.72
CA ALA A 596 19.22 2.26 3.00
C ALA A 596 17.95 1.40 2.93
N LEU A 597 16.93 1.86 2.19
CA LEU A 597 15.70 1.09 1.93
C LEU A 597 15.95 -0.15 1.06
N THR A 598 16.74 -0.04 -0.02
CA THR A 598 17.04 -1.18 -0.91
C THR A 598 17.82 -2.27 -0.16
N ARG A 599 18.75 -1.89 0.72
CA ARG A 599 19.43 -2.79 1.68
C ARG A 599 18.44 -3.48 2.60
N MET A 600 17.58 -2.70 3.26
CA MET A 600 16.54 -3.20 4.16
C MET A 600 15.62 -4.23 3.46
N THR A 601 15.21 -3.97 2.21
CA THR A 601 14.45 -4.92 1.39
C THR A 601 15.25 -6.20 1.10
N ARG A 602 16.49 -6.06 0.60
CA ARG A 602 17.39 -7.19 0.25
C ARG A 602 17.68 -8.09 1.45
N GLU A 603 17.94 -7.51 2.62
CA GLU A 603 18.43 -8.24 3.79
C GLU A 603 17.31 -8.84 4.64
N GLY A 604 16.24 -8.08 4.88
CA GLY A 604 15.09 -8.59 5.64
C GLY A 604 14.34 -9.71 4.92
N LEU A 605 14.11 -9.56 3.61
CA LEU A 605 13.47 -10.63 2.82
C LEU A 605 14.41 -11.81 2.56
N GLY A 606 15.74 -11.57 2.50
CA GLY A 606 16.76 -12.61 2.45
C GLY A 606 16.78 -13.48 3.71
N GLU A 607 16.80 -12.88 4.91
CA GLU A 607 16.75 -13.62 6.19
C GLU A 607 15.39 -14.32 6.40
N MET A 608 14.28 -13.71 5.96
CA MET A 608 12.98 -14.37 5.90
C MET A 608 12.89 -15.47 4.82
N LYS A 609 13.91 -15.60 3.96
CA LYS A 609 13.99 -16.56 2.84
C LYS A 609 12.78 -16.45 1.92
N ALA A 610 12.52 -15.23 1.48
CA ALA A 610 11.40 -14.84 0.61
C ALA A 610 11.89 -14.22 -0.72
N LEU A 611 13.18 -14.29 -1.02
CA LEU A 611 13.77 -13.91 -2.31
C LEU A 611 14.34 -15.14 -3.01
N ASP A 612 14.26 -15.18 -4.34
CA ASP A 612 15.05 -16.08 -5.17
C ASP A 612 16.38 -15.41 -5.59
N GLU A 613 17.23 -16.15 -6.31
CA GLU A 613 18.53 -15.64 -6.78
C GLU A 613 18.38 -14.48 -7.79
N THR A 614 17.27 -14.45 -8.55
CA THR A 614 16.96 -13.40 -9.54
C THR A 614 16.64 -12.08 -8.83
N ALA A 615 15.70 -12.11 -7.90
CA ALA A 615 15.27 -10.96 -7.10
C ALA A 615 16.44 -10.39 -6.27
N LEU A 616 17.27 -11.26 -5.68
CA LEU A 616 18.49 -10.86 -4.98
C LEU A 616 19.44 -10.09 -5.92
N GLY A 617 19.64 -10.59 -7.14
CA GLY A 617 20.47 -9.94 -8.16
C GLY A 617 19.95 -8.58 -8.60
N ARG A 618 18.64 -8.44 -8.86
CA ARG A 618 18.03 -7.15 -9.24
C ARG A 618 18.09 -6.12 -8.11
N LEU A 619 17.89 -6.54 -6.86
CA LEU A 619 18.02 -5.67 -5.69
C LEU A 619 19.47 -5.20 -5.47
N GLN A 620 20.47 -6.05 -5.70
CA GLN A 620 21.87 -5.64 -5.65
C GLN A 620 22.21 -4.63 -6.77
N ALA A 621 21.77 -4.89 -8.00
CA ALA A 621 21.99 -3.97 -9.12
C ALA A 621 21.33 -2.59 -8.89
N LEU A 622 20.15 -2.56 -8.25
CA LEU A 622 19.51 -1.32 -7.83
C LEU A 622 20.29 -0.62 -6.70
N GLU A 623 20.81 -1.36 -5.72
CA GLU A 623 21.66 -0.80 -4.65
C GLU A 623 22.92 -0.12 -5.22
N ASP A 624 23.61 -0.82 -6.13
CA ASP A 624 24.83 -0.33 -6.79
C ASP A 624 24.55 0.93 -7.63
N LEU A 625 23.41 0.96 -8.35
CA LEU A 625 22.96 2.14 -9.09
C LEU A 625 22.68 3.33 -8.17
N LEU A 626 21.97 3.11 -7.07
CA LEU A 626 21.62 4.16 -6.10
C LEU A 626 22.87 4.75 -5.43
N VAL A 627 23.86 3.93 -5.11
CA VAL A 627 25.17 4.39 -4.60
C VAL A 627 25.92 5.22 -5.66
N ARG A 628 25.87 4.82 -6.94
CA ARG A 628 26.46 5.59 -8.04
C ARG A 628 25.79 6.97 -8.22
N LEU A 629 24.46 7.02 -8.20
CA LEU A 629 23.68 8.26 -8.35
C LEU A 629 23.87 9.21 -7.16
N LEU A 630 23.92 8.67 -5.93
CA LEU A 630 24.28 9.44 -4.73
C LEU A 630 25.64 10.12 -4.90
N SER A 631 26.66 9.38 -5.34
CA SER A 631 28.01 9.92 -5.53
C SER A 631 28.06 11.04 -6.58
N LEU A 632 27.36 10.89 -7.71
CA LEU A 632 27.28 11.90 -8.77
C LEU A 632 26.54 13.15 -8.31
N SER A 633 25.37 13.00 -7.68
CA SER A 633 24.58 14.09 -7.10
C SER A 633 25.39 14.92 -6.09
N GLU A 634 26.26 14.28 -5.30
CA GLU A 634 27.16 15.02 -4.41
C GLU A 634 28.30 15.74 -5.15
N LYS A 635 28.91 15.14 -6.20
CA LYS A 635 29.92 15.82 -7.04
C LYS A 635 29.33 17.09 -7.66
N GLU A 636 28.12 16.99 -8.20
CA GLU A 636 27.42 18.10 -8.87
C GLU A 636 27.05 19.22 -7.90
N LEU A 637 26.58 18.89 -6.69
CA LEU A 637 26.32 19.89 -5.64
C LEU A 637 27.60 20.57 -5.15
N ARG A 638 28.74 19.88 -5.14
CA ARG A 638 30.07 20.49 -4.89
C ARG A 638 30.62 21.27 -6.09
N ASN A 639 29.88 21.36 -7.20
CA ASN A 639 30.31 21.99 -8.45
C ASN A 639 31.64 21.39 -8.97
N GLU A 640 31.82 20.09 -8.76
CA GLU A 640 32.97 19.33 -9.27
C GLU A 640 32.74 18.97 -10.74
N THR A 641 33.83 18.85 -11.52
CA THR A 641 33.73 18.35 -12.90
C THR A 641 33.66 16.83 -12.88
N LEU A 642 32.62 16.27 -13.48
CA LEU A 642 32.47 14.83 -13.64
C LEU A 642 33.53 14.26 -14.62
N GLU A 643 33.87 12.99 -14.44
CA GLU A 643 34.85 12.26 -15.25
C GLU A 643 34.21 11.65 -16.51
N GLU A 644 34.99 11.22 -17.51
CA GLU A 644 34.42 10.64 -18.75
C GLU A 644 33.52 9.41 -18.45
N ALA A 645 33.95 8.55 -17.53
CA ALA A 645 33.17 7.39 -17.08
C ALA A 645 31.93 7.75 -16.21
N ASP A 646 31.82 9.00 -15.74
CA ASP A 646 30.59 9.53 -15.17
C ASP A 646 29.62 9.93 -16.30
N TYR A 647 30.10 10.64 -17.33
CA TYR A 647 29.29 11.04 -18.48
C TYR A 647 28.87 9.85 -19.37
N GLU A 648 29.72 8.85 -19.58
CA GLU A 648 29.36 7.61 -20.28
C GLU A 648 28.24 6.86 -19.56
N PHE A 649 28.29 6.80 -18.23
CA PHE A 649 27.21 6.24 -17.41
C PHE A 649 25.91 7.03 -17.54
N ILE A 650 25.97 8.36 -17.50
CA ILE A 650 24.77 9.22 -17.63
C ILE A 650 24.18 9.13 -19.06
N ARG A 651 25.01 9.03 -20.10
CA ARG A 651 24.55 8.83 -21.49
C ARG A 651 23.86 7.48 -21.67
N ASN A 652 24.49 6.41 -21.17
CA ASN A 652 24.03 5.03 -21.34
C ASN A 652 23.15 4.56 -20.18
N PHE A 653 22.39 5.48 -19.56
CA PHE A 653 21.60 5.20 -18.38
C PHE A 653 20.49 4.16 -18.65
N ALA A 654 19.90 4.15 -19.85
CA ALA A 654 18.92 3.16 -20.29
C ALA A 654 19.44 1.70 -20.22
N ASP A 655 20.73 1.50 -20.52
CA ASP A 655 21.37 0.19 -20.45
C ASP A 655 21.47 -0.32 -18.99
N ALA A 656 21.71 0.61 -18.04
CA ALA A 656 21.70 0.31 -16.61
C ALA A 656 20.29 0.02 -16.07
N LEU A 657 19.26 0.73 -16.57
CA LEU A 657 17.85 0.44 -16.25
C LEU A 657 17.47 -0.97 -16.69
N THR A 658 17.79 -1.34 -17.93
CA THR A 658 17.45 -2.62 -18.56
C THR A 658 17.97 -3.81 -17.75
N GLY A 659 19.20 -3.72 -17.22
CA GLY A 659 19.76 -4.76 -16.35
C GLY A 659 18.98 -4.98 -15.04
N ILE A 660 18.45 -3.91 -14.44
CA ILE A 660 17.70 -3.95 -13.17
C ILE A 660 16.27 -4.48 -13.37
N VAL A 661 15.62 -4.18 -14.50
CA VAL A 661 14.26 -4.64 -14.81
C VAL A 661 14.22 -5.98 -15.58
N THR A 662 15.38 -6.57 -15.89
CA THR A 662 15.46 -7.87 -16.58
C THR A 662 14.68 -8.96 -15.82
N GLY A 663 13.73 -9.59 -16.49
CA GLY A 663 12.86 -10.62 -15.89
C GLY A 663 11.78 -10.08 -14.93
N ALA A 664 11.55 -8.76 -14.88
CA ALA A 664 10.28 -8.20 -14.39
C ALA A 664 9.22 -8.30 -15.49
N ASP A 665 7.95 -8.43 -15.11
CA ASP A 665 6.84 -8.44 -16.08
C ASP A 665 6.76 -7.11 -16.85
N ALA A 666 6.47 -7.14 -18.14
CA ALA A 666 6.40 -5.94 -18.98
C ALA A 666 5.24 -5.00 -18.59
N THR A 667 4.22 -5.50 -17.89
CA THR A 667 3.15 -4.66 -17.30
C THR A 667 3.61 -3.93 -16.03
N ALA A 668 4.51 -4.54 -15.24
CA ALA A 668 5.08 -3.91 -14.04
C ALA A 668 5.97 -2.71 -14.38
N GLN A 669 6.57 -2.68 -15.57
CA GLN A 669 7.48 -1.62 -15.99
C GLN A 669 6.77 -0.31 -16.40
N LYS A 670 5.42 -0.29 -16.44
CA LYS A 670 4.63 0.85 -16.92
C LYS A 670 4.39 1.93 -15.86
N THR A 671 4.57 3.20 -16.23
CA THR A 671 4.26 4.36 -15.37
C THR A 671 2.78 4.71 -15.32
N THR A 672 1.93 4.10 -16.16
CA THR A 672 0.51 4.44 -16.32
C THR A 672 -0.38 3.70 -15.31
N LEU A 673 -0.12 3.90 -14.02
CA LEU A 673 -0.89 3.35 -12.90
C LEU A 673 -1.89 4.43 -12.46
N ILE A 674 -3.21 4.21 -12.55
CA ILE A 674 -4.19 4.99 -11.74
C ILE A 674 -4.75 4.04 -10.52
N ALA A 675 -4.65 4.13 -8.18
CA ALA A 675 -5.14 3.56 -6.89
C ALA A 675 -6.12 4.55 -6.30
N ASP A 676 -7.36 4.13 -6.07
CA ASP A 676 -8.21 4.81 -5.11
C ASP A 676 -7.57 4.73 -3.72
N VAL A 677 -7.77 5.76 -2.91
CA VAL A 677 -7.12 5.86 -1.58
C VAL A 677 -8.09 6.13 -0.46
N HIS A 678 -9.31 6.52 -0.82
CA HIS A 678 -10.40 6.92 0.05
C HIS A 678 -11.75 6.60 -0.62
N THR A 679 -12.76 6.26 0.16
CA THR A 679 -14.12 5.97 -0.31
C THR A 679 -15.10 6.76 0.53
N ASP A 680 -15.89 7.62 -0.09
CA ASP A 680 -16.96 8.34 0.59
C ASP A 680 -18.29 7.59 0.48
N GLN A 681 -18.88 7.29 1.63
CA GLN A 681 -20.17 6.62 1.72
C GLN A 681 -21.35 7.57 1.46
N ASN A 682 -21.14 8.89 1.47
CA ASN A 682 -22.21 9.88 1.29
C ASN A 682 -22.54 10.14 -0.20
N SER A 683 -21.51 10.34 -1.04
CA SER A 683 -21.65 10.49 -2.50
C SER A 683 -21.63 9.15 -3.26
N GLY A 684 -21.06 8.10 -2.67
CA GLY A 684 -20.80 6.83 -3.38
C GLY A 684 -19.65 6.95 -4.38
N GLU A 685 -18.71 7.87 -4.16
CA GLU A 685 -17.50 8.10 -4.95
C GLU A 685 -16.23 7.64 -4.20
N VAL A 686 -15.14 7.49 -4.95
CA VAL A 686 -13.78 7.18 -4.47
C VAL A 686 -12.80 8.24 -4.96
N LEU A 687 -11.67 8.40 -4.26
CA LEU A 687 -10.59 9.32 -4.63
C LEU A 687 -9.44 8.54 -5.30
N GLU A 688 -9.29 8.71 -6.61
CA GLU A 688 -8.31 8.07 -7.51
C GLU A 688 -7.02 8.94 -7.59
N GLU A 689 -5.83 8.39 -7.29
CA GLU A 689 -4.58 9.16 -7.00
C GLU A 689 -3.29 8.58 -7.63
N GLY A 690 -2.67 9.20 -8.66
CA GLY A 690 -1.61 8.51 -9.43
C GLY A 690 -1.29 8.96 -10.87
N THR A 691 -0.67 8.08 -11.67
CA THR A 691 0.27 8.46 -12.74
C THR A 691 -0.15 8.06 -14.17
N GLY A 692 0.17 8.95 -15.12
CA GLY A 692 -0.05 8.72 -16.56
C GLY A 692 1.24 8.55 -17.37
N TYR A 693 1.14 8.89 -18.66
CA TYR A 693 2.27 8.89 -19.60
C TYR A 693 3.37 9.87 -19.15
N LEU A 694 4.62 9.50 -19.39
CA LEU A 694 5.79 10.32 -19.04
C LEU A 694 5.81 11.62 -19.84
N ARG A 695 6.14 12.71 -19.16
CA ARG A 695 6.32 14.05 -19.76
C ARG A 695 7.81 14.34 -19.91
N LEU A 696 8.15 15.16 -20.88
CA LEU A 696 9.53 15.59 -21.12
C LEU A 696 9.85 16.78 -20.23
N LEU A 697 10.60 16.52 -19.17
CA LEU A 697 11.21 17.54 -18.33
C LEU A 697 12.45 18.09 -19.02
N LEU A 698 12.53 19.41 -19.13
CA LEU A 698 13.73 20.15 -19.51
C LEU A 698 14.21 20.98 -18.33
N VAL A 699 15.48 20.84 -17.96
CA VAL A 699 16.10 21.52 -16.81
C VAL A 699 17.33 22.29 -17.26
N ALA A 700 17.33 23.61 -17.04
CA ALA A 700 18.48 24.47 -17.28
C ALA A 700 19.40 24.50 -16.06
N TYR A 701 20.58 23.89 -16.19
CA TYR A 701 21.61 23.82 -15.15
C TYR A 701 22.92 24.45 -15.63
N LYS A 702 23.77 24.80 -14.67
CA LYS A 702 25.06 25.45 -14.90
C LYS A 702 26.18 24.46 -14.60
N LEU A 703 27.11 24.30 -15.55
CA LEU A 703 28.27 23.43 -15.38
C LEU A 703 29.43 24.16 -14.68
N PRO A 704 30.40 23.44 -14.09
CA PRO A 704 31.54 24.04 -13.38
C PRO A 704 32.37 25.02 -14.22
N GLN A 705 32.37 24.87 -15.54
CA GLN A 705 33.04 25.76 -16.51
C GLN A 705 32.22 27.05 -16.80
N GLY A 706 31.13 27.28 -16.07
CA GLY A 706 30.40 28.56 -15.98
C GLY A 706 29.25 28.75 -16.98
N HIS A 707 29.14 27.92 -18.01
CA HIS A 707 28.07 27.98 -19.01
C HIS A 707 26.81 27.22 -18.58
N ILE A 708 25.66 27.57 -19.18
CA ILE A 708 24.35 26.98 -18.88
C ILE A 708 23.91 26.08 -20.04
N LEU A 709 23.37 24.92 -19.72
CA LEU A 709 22.81 23.94 -20.65
C LEU A 709 21.43 23.49 -20.19
N VAL A 710 20.61 23.05 -21.14
CA VAL A 710 19.34 22.36 -20.88
C VAL A 710 19.55 20.86 -21.04
N GLY A 711 19.30 20.10 -19.97
CA GLY A 711 19.14 18.65 -20.00
C GLY A 711 17.68 18.22 -20.10
N ALA A 712 17.48 16.96 -20.44
CA ALA A 712 16.20 16.34 -20.74
C ALA A 712 16.03 15.02 -19.98
N GLY A 713 14.86 14.79 -19.39
CA GLY A 713 14.53 13.55 -18.67
C GLY A 713 13.01 13.30 -18.58
N PRO A 714 12.58 12.08 -18.23
CA PRO A 714 11.19 11.77 -17.95
C PRO A 714 10.76 12.30 -16.58
N VAL A 715 9.57 12.88 -16.49
CA VAL A 715 8.88 13.21 -15.22
C VAL A 715 7.49 12.58 -15.21
N TYR A 716 7.02 12.14 -14.03
CA TYR A 716 5.66 11.63 -13.88
C TYR A 716 4.62 12.71 -14.24
N SER A 717 3.46 12.27 -14.74
CA SER A 717 2.27 13.12 -14.75
C SER A 717 1.27 12.59 -13.71
N TYR A 718 1.10 13.32 -12.60
CA TYR A 718 0.24 12.95 -11.48
C TYR A 718 -1.18 13.54 -11.62
N TYR A 719 -2.18 12.73 -11.28
CA TYR A 719 -3.61 12.96 -11.44
C TYR A 719 -4.32 12.61 -10.13
N GLU A 720 -5.33 13.42 -9.77
CA GLU A 720 -6.10 13.29 -8.53
C GLU A 720 -7.55 13.66 -8.87
N PHE A 721 -8.48 12.70 -8.78
CA PHE A 721 -9.88 12.90 -9.18
C PHE A 721 -10.85 12.00 -8.42
N ARG A 722 -12.15 12.34 -8.47
CA ARG A 722 -13.22 11.47 -7.96
C ARG A 722 -13.76 10.55 -9.05
N HIS A 723 -14.13 9.33 -8.68
CA HIS A 723 -14.76 8.36 -9.59
C HIS A 723 -15.85 7.55 -8.85
N PRO A 724 -16.89 7.00 -9.52
CA PRO A 724 -17.94 6.26 -8.83
C PRO A 724 -17.46 4.93 -8.20
N MET A 725 -17.84 4.65 -6.95
CA MET A 725 -17.53 3.40 -6.24
C MET A 725 -18.04 2.13 -6.97
N ALA A 726 -19.07 2.27 -7.81
CA ALA A 726 -19.61 1.19 -8.62
C ALA A 726 -18.77 0.85 -9.88
N ASP A 727 -17.81 1.69 -10.27
CA ASP A 727 -16.89 1.49 -11.41
C ASP A 727 -15.42 1.70 -10.98
N ARG A 728 -15.06 1.26 -9.75
CA ARG A 728 -13.66 1.21 -9.30
C ARG A 728 -12.77 0.59 -10.37
N LEU A 729 -11.59 1.17 -10.49
CA LEU A 729 -10.61 0.86 -11.52
C LEU A 729 -9.82 -0.44 -11.13
N THR A 730 -9.50 -1.39 -12.06
CA THR A 730 -8.69 -2.67 -11.89
C THR A 730 -7.54 -3.33 -12.88
N ASP A 731 -6.29 -3.09 -13.47
CA ASP A 731 -4.98 -2.24 -13.61
C ASP A 731 -4.67 -1.31 -14.89
N GLU A 732 -4.88 -1.66 -16.16
CA GLU A 732 -4.84 -0.78 -17.38
C GLU A 732 -5.99 0.20 -17.86
N LYS A 733 -7.36 0.10 -17.76
CA LYS A 733 -8.32 0.99 -18.52
C LYS A 733 -8.30 2.50 -18.19
N TRP A 734 -7.47 2.91 -17.27
CA TRP A 734 -6.94 4.25 -17.15
C TRP A 734 -6.22 4.68 -18.42
N ARG A 735 -5.44 3.78 -19.01
CA ARG A 735 -4.74 3.88 -20.30
C ARG A 735 -5.76 4.05 -21.44
N GLU A 736 -6.99 3.55 -21.31
CA GLU A 736 -8.14 3.87 -22.19
C GLU A 736 -8.70 5.27 -21.91
N LEU A 737 -8.92 5.65 -20.63
CA LEU A 737 -9.44 6.96 -20.22
C LEU A 737 -8.50 8.12 -20.60
N LEU A 738 -7.21 8.02 -20.25
CA LEU A 738 -6.08 8.82 -20.76
C LEU A 738 -5.99 8.81 -22.30
N GLY A 739 -6.38 7.69 -22.90
CA GLY A 739 -6.39 7.50 -24.34
C GLY A 739 -7.50 8.29 -25.05
N GLY A 740 -8.55 8.69 -24.32
CA GLY A 740 -9.75 9.32 -24.84
C GLY A 740 -9.90 10.81 -24.50
N ALA A 741 -10.97 11.43 -25.03
CA ALA A 741 -11.27 12.84 -24.83
C ALA A 741 -11.77 13.20 -23.41
N ASN A 742 -12.05 12.20 -22.58
CA ASN A 742 -12.56 12.35 -21.22
C ASN A 742 -11.47 12.18 -20.14
N ALA A 743 -10.19 12.13 -20.53
CA ALA A 743 -9.07 12.06 -19.61
C ALA A 743 -9.18 13.17 -18.53
N PRO A 744 -9.06 12.83 -17.23
CA PRO A 744 -8.98 13.81 -16.16
C PRO A 744 -7.87 14.83 -16.41
N LYS A 745 -8.05 16.05 -15.91
CA LYS A 745 -7.01 17.08 -15.96
C LYS A 745 -5.96 16.81 -14.88
N LEU A 746 -4.74 17.24 -15.15
CA LEU A 746 -3.71 17.34 -14.11
C LEU A 746 -4.12 18.41 -13.07
N PRO A 747 -3.74 18.27 -11.79
CA PRO A 747 -4.02 19.27 -10.77
C PRO A 747 -3.48 20.65 -11.16
N GLU A 748 -4.29 21.70 -11.01
CA GLU A 748 -3.96 23.06 -11.52
C GLU A 748 -2.62 23.62 -10.98
N TRP A 749 -2.19 23.15 -9.81
CA TRP A 749 -0.90 23.57 -9.23
C TRP A 749 0.32 23.09 -10.02
N THR A 750 0.23 22.07 -10.89
CA THR A 750 1.36 21.65 -11.74
C THR A 750 1.72 22.68 -12.81
N ASN A 751 0.83 23.63 -13.11
CA ASN A 751 1.04 24.68 -14.12
C ASN A 751 2.19 25.65 -13.79
N THR A 752 2.80 25.56 -12.61
CA THR A 752 4.02 26.29 -12.24
C THR A 752 5.27 25.75 -12.95
N PHE A 753 5.28 24.46 -13.32
CA PHE A 753 6.36 23.81 -14.06
C PHE A 753 5.91 23.15 -15.37
N ALA A 754 4.62 22.83 -15.53
CA ALA A 754 4.09 22.14 -16.70
C ALA A 754 3.41 23.08 -17.71
N ALA A 755 3.67 22.86 -19.00
CA ALA A 755 2.98 23.50 -20.12
C ALA A 755 2.52 22.42 -21.11
N LEU A 756 1.27 21.96 -20.92
CA LEU A 756 0.69 20.74 -21.51
C LEU A 756 -0.63 21.03 -22.23
#